data_AF-A0A3T0W247-F1
#
_entry.id   AF-A0A3T0W247-F1
#
_cell.length_a   1.000
_cell.length_b   1.000
_cell.length_c   1.000
_cell.angle_alpha   90.00
_cell.angle_beta   90.00
_cell.angle_gamma   90.00
#
_symmetry.space_group_name_H-M   'P 1'
#
loop_
_entity.id
_entity.type
_entity.pdbx_description
1 polymer ?
#
loop_
_entity_poly.entity_id
_entity_poly.type
_entity_poly.pdbx_seq_one_letter_code
_entity_poly.pdbx_strand_id
1 'polypeptide(L)'
;MSDKKKRNKQQQGELVNPKYLKKNMKNAPTANNVKCWTGDDDFQPIELATQRLKEMFVEMGQKTRIERGQQPAERAVFRKQHGIAYGKFEIHSKLDKALQAGVFANPASYDCVVRFSSDTTPNSPDLHTTLGVGIKLFGVKGKKLLGDSDNVDFIMQNIDRFFVRDASQMCAFTTAGVIDRDYPAYLSENKETADILDEMTKPEASCLSTHYWAILPFKLGKQNVVKYRIRPVDTYRGSPAQGNDYLAEDLQIRLRQGEAKFVFEIQRRPPNASEEDFPIDNAMVVWPEQDAPFEPVATLTLPQQDICAIGQAEFGRNLAFNIWRTLAENEPLGSIAQARKVVYQASANTRHQANGQQMNEPNAIDPKFTPNSDEDSNCIVRAGIYPPIGVMRVGSSKEYFIGPQVPNPKPRLEEDAYRDDQGQLKRQAAEFRIYGFNAAGKPVKELTMDNAKIQWQVHLANQKSSWYEFQLALDVPEAADAPPSLLRNNNVADRNRLLIDGGTHKLNKAKVKEGPQFQGEFMGEEVYLGELKSDKQGRLIVLGGNGVSRNINGDIAITFANNQGWHDDISDGPVTAEVEYEGVKLQVDPAWVVCAPPDYAPMQKSVRTMWDLMRSVAVNAGMLTRPARPSFKHDILPIFERMTDLQWVNAGFAAGFGFKAPFNYTSEEWKAKLGNPSPAYKELRRTLSNNFRRYGQPGAQAAQLWPWLYGDALSIPPTGSERQHSTLSALQLSFLDQWVEGDFTADYIDPAICPHAAEPDDIDKVPVAEQPDMLTRGALDFCLADAFHPGCEMTWPMRTAGMYMAPFRIKHADKGICKDTTYYGAQINGDTITLAQGPILGGQVAGGITRWMAIPWQTDTASCRDGYTPDYDPYLPTFWPARVPNNILNVARYEEAINPALDPQTRVEAFNYRSDWLDALPLYGQPATYTAQINSMITNFDKLAVVQGRPGAADDADLPDTMQVGITAEDHRKGLASETETTAQGKLQTIAELAANLVPSPDGRDAARPVMATSRSRVDLGVIEKVSRFAVNFPKDLK
;
A
#
# COMPACT_ATOMS: atom_id res chain seq x y z
N MET A 1 -38.58 38.04 34.07
CA MET A 1 -37.77 38.91 34.94
C MET A 1 -36.56 39.38 34.15
N SER A 2 -36.53 40.69 33.90
CA SER A 2 -35.39 41.61 33.60
C SER A 2 -33.97 41.02 33.62
N ASP A 3 -32.96 41.46 32.87
CA ASP A 3 -32.73 42.46 31.81
C ASP A 3 -31.20 42.31 31.57
N LYS A 4 -30.66 42.08 30.37
CA LYS A 4 -30.30 43.14 29.42
C LYS A 4 -29.86 42.51 28.09
N LYS A 5 -30.69 42.71 27.06
CA LYS A 5 -30.29 42.81 25.64
C LYS A 5 -29.66 44.20 25.41
N LYS A 6 -28.61 44.32 24.60
CA LYS A 6 -28.40 45.46 23.65
C LYS A 6 -27.18 45.28 22.73
N ARG A 7 -27.42 45.54 21.42
CA ARG A 7 -26.52 45.81 20.26
C ARG A 7 -25.99 44.57 19.53
N ASN A 8 -26.45 44.14 18.34
CA ASN A 8 -26.84 44.81 17.06
C ASN A 8 -25.70 45.71 16.51
N LYS A 9 -24.96 45.26 15.47
CA LYS A 9 -25.20 45.34 14.01
C LYS A 9 -24.56 46.59 13.37
N GLN A 10 -23.80 46.33 12.30
CA GLN A 10 -23.33 47.23 11.23
C GLN A 10 -22.21 48.24 11.54
N GLN A 11 -21.06 48.04 10.88
CA GLN A 11 -20.57 48.99 9.87
C GLN A 11 -19.51 48.35 8.97
N GLN A 12 -19.83 48.24 7.68
CA GLN A 12 -18.86 48.16 6.59
C GLN A 12 -18.28 49.56 6.36
N GLY A 13 -16.97 49.62 6.10
CA GLY A 13 -16.36 50.64 5.26
C GLY A 13 -15.63 51.76 5.99
N GLU A 14 -14.32 51.61 6.16
CA GLU A 14 -13.37 52.64 5.74
C GLU A 14 -12.09 51.96 5.24
N LEU A 15 -11.85 52.10 3.94
CA LEU A 15 -10.63 51.70 3.24
C LEU A 15 -9.45 52.49 3.80
N VAL A 16 -8.60 51.81 4.58
CA VAL A 16 -7.30 52.38 4.96
C VAL A 16 -6.43 52.46 3.71
N ASN A 17 -6.12 53.69 3.31
CA ASN A 17 -5.33 54.04 2.14
C ASN A 17 -3.95 53.33 2.16
N PRO A 18 -3.64 52.42 1.21
CA PRO A 18 -2.38 51.68 1.18
C PRO A 18 -1.12 52.55 0.98
N LYS A 19 -1.29 53.84 0.64
CA LYS A 19 -0.18 54.81 0.55
C LYS A 19 0.33 55.29 1.91
N TYR A 20 -0.45 55.16 2.99
CA TYR A 20 -0.02 55.64 4.33
C TYR A 20 0.81 54.60 5.13
N LEU A 21 0.63 53.29 4.87
CA LEU A 21 1.47 52.25 5.49
C LEU A 21 2.86 52.11 4.83
N LYS A 22 3.00 52.47 3.54
CA LYS A 22 4.28 52.40 2.83
C LYS A 22 5.29 53.49 3.21
N LYS A 23 4.87 54.58 3.87
CA LYS A 23 5.77 55.70 4.20
C LYS A 23 6.46 55.57 5.58
N ASN A 24 5.94 54.72 6.47
CA ASN A 24 6.49 54.53 7.83
C ASN A 24 7.25 53.21 8.05
N MET A 25 7.28 52.28 7.09
CA MET A 25 8.09 51.05 7.21
C MET A 25 9.55 51.21 6.78
N LYS A 26 9.94 52.29 6.09
CA LYS A 26 11.33 52.49 5.66
C LYS A 26 12.34 52.72 6.80
N ASN A 27 11.87 52.94 8.02
CA ASN A 27 12.73 53.22 9.19
C ASN A 27 12.45 52.28 10.39
N ALA A 28 11.75 51.15 10.20
CA ALA A 28 11.67 50.15 11.26
C ALA A 28 13.06 49.52 11.46
N PRO A 29 13.58 49.40 12.69
CA PRO A 29 14.85 48.73 12.92
C PRO A 29 14.75 47.28 12.43
N THR A 30 15.52 46.93 11.40
CA THR A 30 15.75 45.54 10.97
C THR A 30 16.86 44.93 11.82
N ALA A 31 17.01 43.60 11.80
CA ALA A 31 18.15 42.97 12.46
C ALA A 31 19.49 43.57 11.97
N ASN A 32 19.57 43.98 10.69
CA ASN A 32 20.73 44.66 10.12
C ASN A 32 21.03 46.05 10.74
N ASN A 33 20.11 46.65 11.50
CA ASN A 33 20.25 47.97 12.12
C ASN A 33 20.42 47.93 13.66
N VAL A 34 20.60 46.74 14.24
CA VAL A 34 20.76 46.55 15.70
C VAL A 34 22.22 46.23 16.03
N LYS A 35 22.77 46.90 17.06
CA LYS A 35 24.20 46.81 17.44
C LYS A 35 24.70 45.37 17.67
N CYS A 36 23.85 44.45 18.14
CA CYS A 36 24.22 43.03 18.34
C CYS A 36 24.34 42.21 17.04
N TRP A 37 23.97 42.80 15.89
CA TRP A 37 24.06 42.20 14.55
C TRP A 37 25.14 42.85 13.67
N THR A 38 25.57 44.09 13.94
CA THR A 38 26.56 44.82 13.12
C THR A 38 27.99 44.81 13.66
N GLY A 39 28.21 44.58 14.97
CA GLY A 39 29.54 44.31 15.53
C GLY A 39 30.51 45.50 15.60
N ASP A 40 30.07 46.65 16.13
CA ASP A 40 30.86 47.90 16.23
C ASP A 40 32.04 47.90 17.26
N ASP A 41 32.68 46.77 17.55
CA ASP A 41 33.96 46.74 18.31
C ASP A 41 35.10 46.30 17.36
N ASP A 42 36.26 46.96 17.48
CA ASP A 42 37.44 46.92 16.58
C ASP A 42 38.08 45.53 16.32
N PHE A 43 37.47 44.45 16.82
CA PHE A 43 37.80 43.08 16.51
C PHE A 43 36.50 42.28 16.22
N GLN A 44 36.36 41.85 14.95
CA GLN A 44 35.65 40.65 14.47
C GLN A 44 34.33 40.76 13.64
N PRO A 45 34.31 41.46 12.49
CA PRO A 45 33.22 41.32 11.51
C PRO A 45 33.02 39.88 11.00
N ILE A 46 34.10 39.13 10.77
CA ILE A 46 34.05 37.78 10.18
C ILE A 46 33.58 36.69 11.16
N GLU A 47 34.00 36.74 12.43
CA GLU A 47 33.59 35.75 13.42
C GLU A 47 32.11 35.95 13.76
N LEU A 48 31.66 37.20 13.86
CA LEU A 48 30.25 37.53 14.02
C LEU A 48 29.43 37.04 12.82
N ALA A 49 29.83 37.38 11.59
CA ALA A 49 29.13 36.92 10.38
C ALA A 49 29.06 35.39 10.32
N THR A 50 30.15 34.69 10.65
CA THR A 50 30.21 33.23 10.70
C THR A 50 29.27 32.65 11.75
N GLN A 51 29.25 33.23 12.95
CA GLN A 51 28.34 32.83 14.02
C GLN A 51 26.87 33.01 13.60
N ARG A 52 26.51 34.17 13.04
CA ARG A 52 25.14 34.45 12.59
C ARG A 52 24.69 33.54 11.47
N LEU A 53 25.57 33.24 10.51
CA LEU A 53 25.28 32.28 9.45
C LEU A 53 25.03 30.88 10.02
N LYS A 54 25.81 30.44 11.00
CA LYS A 54 25.56 29.16 11.70
C LYS A 54 24.19 29.17 12.38
N GLU A 55 23.86 30.23 13.11
CA GLU A 55 22.56 30.37 13.78
C GLU A 55 21.40 30.29 12.77
N MET A 56 21.45 31.05 11.68
CA MET A 56 20.37 31.07 10.68
C MET A 56 20.22 29.76 9.91
N PHE A 57 21.33 29.17 9.42
CA PHE A 57 21.26 27.95 8.62
C PHE A 57 20.99 26.70 9.47
N VAL A 58 21.65 26.58 10.62
CA VAL A 58 21.67 25.35 11.42
C VAL A 58 20.68 25.42 12.58
N GLU A 59 20.76 26.43 13.44
CA GLU A 59 19.93 26.49 14.65
C GLU A 59 18.47 26.81 14.29
N MET A 60 18.22 27.87 13.53
CA MET A 60 16.87 28.30 13.14
C MET A 60 16.31 27.53 11.94
N GLY A 61 17.19 27.13 11.03
CA GLY A 61 16.82 26.42 9.81
C GLY A 61 16.73 24.91 10.03
N GLN A 62 17.89 24.27 10.11
CA GLN A 62 18.00 22.80 10.12
C GLN A 62 17.39 22.16 11.37
N LYS A 63 17.77 22.60 12.58
CA LYS A 63 17.27 22.00 13.83
C LYS A 63 15.77 22.15 13.99
N THR A 64 15.21 23.33 13.69
CA THR A 64 13.76 23.53 13.75
C THR A 64 12.99 22.61 12.80
N ARG A 65 13.53 22.28 11.62
CA ARG A 65 12.91 21.26 10.73
C ARG A 65 12.97 19.86 11.35
N ILE A 66 14.10 19.49 11.94
CA ILE A 66 14.30 18.21 12.63
C ILE A 66 13.35 18.08 13.83
N GLU A 67 13.24 19.11 14.66
CA GLU A 67 12.35 19.17 15.82
C GLU A 67 10.87 19.06 15.43
N ARG A 68 10.50 19.46 14.21
CA ARG A 68 9.15 19.30 13.64
C ARG A 68 8.91 17.93 12.99
N GLY A 69 9.82 16.97 13.17
CA GLY A 69 9.65 15.59 12.71
C GLY A 69 10.25 15.28 11.34
N GLN A 70 11.19 16.09 10.82
CA GLN A 70 11.91 15.73 9.59
C GLN A 70 12.71 14.43 9.79
N GLN A 71 12.30 13.36 9.11
CA GLN A 71 12.97 12.06 9.11
C GLN A 71 13.22 11.57 7.66
N PRO A 72 14.47 11.21 7.31
CA PRO A 72 15.69 11.42 8.09
C PRO A 72 16.04 12.92 8.22
N ALA A 73 16.84 13.28 9.22
CA ALA A 73 17.37 14.64 9.35
C ALA A 73 18.27 14.98 8.15
N GLU A 74 18.01 16.13 7.52
CA GLU A 74 18.69 16.54 6.29
C GLU A 74 19.77 17.62 6.53
N ARG A 75 20.53 17.96 5.49
CA ARG A 75 21.53 19.05 5.50
C ARG A 75 20.85 20.44 5.55
N ALA A 76 21.62 21.46 5.93
CA ALA A 76 21.13 22.84 5.93
C ALA A 76 20.93 23.43 4.52
N VAL A 77 21.81 23.09 3.58
CA VAL A 77 21.85 23.59 2.18
C VAL A 77 22.14 22.45 1.20
N PHE A 78 21.89 22.67 -0.10
CA PHE A 78 22.01 21.66 -1.16
C PHE A 78 21.32 20.34 -0.78
N ARG A 79 20.05 20.44 -0.38
CA ARG A 79 19.30 19.36 0.29
C ARG A 79 18.90 18.26 -0.69
N LYS A 80 18.52 18.63 -1.90
CA LYS A 80 18.14 17.67 -2.93
C LYS A 80 19.37 16.91 -3.45
N GLN A 81 19.37 15.59 -3.28
CA GLN A 81 20.41 14.70 -3.78
C GLN A 81 19.91 14.01 -5.05
N HIS A 82 20.61 14.16 -6.17
CA HIS A 82 20.29 13.46 -7.41
C HIS A 82 20.92 12.06 -7.45
N GLY A 83 22.11 11.91 -6.88
CA GLY A 83 22.76 10.59 -6.80
C GLY A 83 24.17 10.64 -6.23
N ILE A 84 24.67 9.46 -5.89
CA ILE A 84 26.01 9.23 -5.34
C ILE A 84 26.74 8.27 -6.26
N ALA A 85 27.83 8.72 -6.87
CA ALA A 85 28.65 7.92 -7.75
C ALA A 85 30.01 7.65 -7.12
N TYR A 86 30.45 6.40 -7.17
CA TYR A 86 31.82 6.01 -6.85
C TYR A 86 32.71 6.23 -8.08
N GLY A 87 33.98 6.55 -7.87
CA GLY A 87 34.89 6.85 -8.97
C GLY A 87 36.37 6.82 -8.59
N LYS A 88 37.20 7.14 -9.58
CA LYS A 88 38.64 7.32 -9.45
C LYS A 88 39.03 8.75 -9.83
N PHE A 89 39.88 9.36 -9.01
CA PHE A 89 40.47 10.67 -9.26
C PHE A 89 41.96 10.51 -9.54
N GLU A 90 42.37 10.74 -10.79
CA GLU A 90 43.71 10.40 -11.29
C GLU A 90 44.49 11.65 -11.66
N ILE A 91 45.53 11.96 -10.89
CA ILE A 91 46.41 13.10 -11.15
C ILE A 91 47.29 12.81 -12.37
N HIS A 92 47.35 13.76 -13.31
CA HIS A 92 48.12 13.59 -14.53
C HIS A 92 49.62 13.45 -14.22
N SER A 93 50.30 12.56 -14.93
CA SER A 93 51.71 12.24 -14.67
C SER A 93 52.68 13.34 -15.08
N LYS A 94 52.25 14.29 -15.91
CA LYS A 94 53.05 15.40 -16.43
C LYS A 94 52.35 16.73 -16.12
N LEU A 95 52.66 17.30 -14.95
CA LEU A 95 52.21 18.63 -14.54
C LEU A 95 53.37 19.63 -14.57
N ASP A 96 53.08 20.90 -14.82
CA ASP A 96 54.01 22.00 -14.52
C ASP A 96 54.45 21.89 -13.05
N LYS A 97 55.75 22.08 -12.77
CA LYS A 97 56.30 22.05 -11.40
C LYS A 97 55.57 23.00 -10.46
N ALA A 98 55.06 24.13 -10.96
CA ALA A 98 54.29 25.08 -10.17
C ALA A 98 52.92 24.54 -9.70
N LEU A 99 52.41 23.50 -10.36
CA LEU A 99 51.13 22.84 -10.04
C LEU A 99 51.30 21.62 -9.11
N GLN A 100 52.54 21.15 -8.92
CA GLN A 100 52.87 19.96 -8.12
C GLN A 100 52.96 20.29 -6.61
N ALA A 101 51.84 20.66 -6.00
CA ALA A 101 51.78 20.93 -4.56
C ALA A 101 50.51 20.36 -3.91
N GLY A 102 50.60 20.06 -2.62
CA GLY A 102 49.51 19.52 -1.81
C GLY A 102 48.95 18.21 -2.40
N VAL A 103 47.64 18.18 -2.68
CA VAL A 103 46.97 17.01 -3.27
C VAL A 103 47.61 16.60 -4.60
N PHE A 104 48.12 17.56 -5.37
CA PHE A 104 48.69 17.38 -6.71
C PHE A 104 50.20 17.14 -6.72
N ALA A 105 50.83 16.98 -5.54
CA ALA A 105 52.29 16.88 -5.44
C ALA A 105 52.89 15.65 -6.14
N ASN A 106 52.16 14.53 -6.20
CA ASN A 106 52.60 13.30 -6.84
C ASN A 106 51.52 12.74 -7.76
N PRO A 107 51.88 12.12 -8.90
CA PRO A 107 50.95 11.30 -9.66
C PRO A 107 50.36 10.21 -8.76
N ALA A 108 49.05 10.22 -8.58
CA ALA A 108 48.32 9.28 -7.74
C ALA A 108 46.91 9.08 -8.27
N SER A 109 46.33 7.91 -7.97
CA SER A 109 44.94 7.57 -8.23
C SER A 109 44.25 7.37 -6.89
N TYR A 110 43.24 8.19 -6.60
CA TYR A 110 42.46 8.11 -5.37
C TYR A 110 41.08 7.55 -5.66
N ASP A 111 40.62 6.63 -4.81
CA ASP A 111 39.20 6.32 -4.74
C ASP A 111 38.43 7.56 -4.30
N CYS A 112 37.27 7.79 -4.90
CA CYS A 112 36.44 8.92 -4.56
C CYS A 112 34.94 8.62 -4.57
N VAL A 113 34.20 9.42 -3.81
CA VAL A 113 32.74 9.51 -3.90
C VAL A 113 32.36 10.89 -4.41
N VAL A 114 31.44 10.91 -5.37
CA VAL A 114 30.90 12.11 -5.99
C VAL A 114 29.42 12.21 -5.68
N ARG A 115 29.03 13.29 -4.99
CA ARG A 115 27.64 13.61 -4.69
C ARG A 115 27.14 14.67 -5.65
N PHE A 116 26.10 14.34 -6.42
CA PHE A 116 25.36 15.29 -7.24
C PHE A 116 24.11 15.77 -6.49
N SER A 117 23.86 17.08 -6.52
CA SER A 117 22.79 17.72 -5.75
C SER A 117 22.36 19.04 -6.35
N SER A 118 21.30 19.64 -5.82
CA SER A 118 20.89 21.00 -6.14
C SER A 118 20.50 21.80 -4.90
N ASP A 119 20.41 23.11 -5.06
CA ASP A 119 20.12 24.10 -4.01
C ASP A 119 18.64 24.15 -3.58
N THR A 120 17.80 23.24 -4.08
CA THR A 120 16.37 23.18 -3.79
C THR A 120 15.99 22.16 -2.71
N THR A 121 14.69 22.07 -2.39
CA THR A 121 14.16 21.08 -1.45
C THR A 121 13.97 19.72 -2.13
N PRO A 122 14.00 18.59 -1.40
CA PRO A 122 13.93 17.25 -2.01
C PRO A 122 12.73 17.02 -2.95
N ASN A 123 11.60 17.68 -2.71
CA ASN A 123 10.36 17.49 -3.48
C ASN A 123 10.11 18.59 -4.52
N SER A 124 11.03 19.55 -4.66
CA SER A 124 10.89 20.64 -5.64
C SER A 124 11.29 20.16 -7.04
N PRO A 125 10.75 20.80 -8.11
CA PRO A 125 11.19 20.57 -9.48
C PRO A 125 12.69 20.79 -9.68
N ASP A 126 13.29 20.02 -10.59
CA ASP A 126 14.72 20.09 -10.93
C ASP A 126 15.06 21.29 -11.86
N LEU A 127 14.08 21.81 -12.60
CA LEU A 127 14.26 22.95 -13.50
C LEU A 127 14.60 24.23 -12.74
N HIS A 128 15.45 25.06 -13.34
CA HIS A 128 15.86 26.37 -12.81
C HIS A 128 16.54 26.27 -11.42
N THR A 129 17.29 25.19 -11.19
CA THR A 129 18.03 24.96 -9.95
C THR A 129 19.54 25.05 -10.18
N THR A 130 20.28 25.42 -9.14
CA THR A 130 21.75 25.41 -9.17
C THR A 130 22.23 24.00 -8.82
N LEU A 131 23.00 23.38 -9.71
CA LEU A 131 23.61 22.08 -9.46
C LEU A 131 24.90 22.23 -8.66
N GLY A 132 25.08 21.36 -7.68
CA GLY A 132 26.27 21.26 -6.85
C GLY A 132 26.87 19.86 -6.93
N VAL A 133 28.20 19.81 -6.94
CA VAL A 133 28.96 18.56 -6.88
C VAL A 133 29.93 18.59 -5.69
N GLY A 134 29.89 17.53 -4.88
CA GLY A 134 30.84 17.29 -3.81
C GLY A 134 31.70 16.07 -4.14
N ILE A 135 33.01 16.23 -4.25
CA ILE A 135 33.96 15.13 -4.49
C ILE A 135 34.74 14.90 -3.20
N LYS A 136 34.72 13.68 -2.69
CA LYS A 136 35.53 13.25 -1.55
C LYS A 136 36.56 12.24 -2.02
N LEU A 137 37.83 12.57 -1.90
CA LEU A 137 38.95 11.67 -2.13
C LEU A 137 39.29 10.93 -0.84
N PHE A 138 39.57 9.64 -0.93
CA PHE A 138 40.01 8.81 0.19
C PHE A 138 41.52 8.55 0.14
N GLY A 139 42.14 8.43 1.30
CA GLY A 139 43.54 7.99 1.43
C GLY A 139 44.60 9.01 1.04
N VAL A 140 44.27 10.29 0.95
CA VAL A 140 45.25 11.36 0.71
C VAL A 140 46.09 11.55 1.97
N LYS A 141 47.39 11.27 1.91
CA LYS A 141 48.26 11.36 3.09
C LYS A 141 48.53 12.80 3.53
N GLY A 142 48.77 12.98 4.83
CA GLY A 142 49.11 14.26 5.45
C GLY A 142 47.97 14.87 6.28
N LYS A 143 48.34 15.59 7.34
CA LYS A 143 47.41 16.20 8.31
C LYS A 143 46.43 17.16 7.61
N LYS A 144 45.13 16.97 7.84
CA LYS A 144 44.07 17.86 7.31
C LYS A 144 43.88 19.10 8.19
N LEU A 145 43.40 20.18 7.59
CA LEU A 145 43.02 21.41 8.30
C LEU A 145 41.71 21.25 9.11
N LEU A 146 40.93 20.20 8.83
CA LEU A 146 39.69 19.87 9.53
C LEU A 146 39.45 18.36 9.57
N GLY A 147 39.25 17.81 10.77
CA GLY A 147 39.01 16.39 11.02
C GLY A 147 40.28 15.53 10.97
N ASP A 148 40.14 14.28 11.41
CA ASP A 148 41.27 13.34 11.58
C ASP A 148 41.37 12.27 10.48
N SER A 149 40.46 12.27 9.50
CA SER A 149 40.47 11.34 8.36
C SER A 149 41.53 11.71 7.31
N ASP A 150 41.99 10.73 6.52
CA ASP A 150 42.84 10.94 5.33
C ASP A 150 42.07 11.50 4.11
N ASN A 151 40.84 11.99 4.30
CA ASN A 151 39.99 12.44 3.21
C ASN A 151 40.33 13.86 2.74
N VAL A 152 40.03 14.15 1.47
CA VAL A 152 40.04 15.51 0.92
C VAL A 152 38.71 15.80 0.21
N ASP A 153 38.13 16.97 0.46
CA ASP A 153 36.87 17.36 -0.16
C ASP A 153 37.03 18.53 -1.15
N PHE A 154 36.41 18.39 -2.31
CA PHE A 154 36.14 19.49 -3.23
C PHE A 154 34.63 19.73 -3.29
N ILE A 155 34.22 20.99 -3.26
CA ILE A 155 32.81 21.39 -3.37
C ILE A 155 32.72 22.44 -4.47
N MET A 156 31.86 22.19 -5.45
CA MET A 156 31.73 23.01 -6.65
C MET A 156 30.25 23.18 -7.03
N GLN A 157 29.95 24.18 -7.83
CA GLN A 157 28.61 24.48 -8.34
C GLN A 157 28.65 24.80 -9.82
N ASN A 158 27.53 24.66 -10.54
CA ASN A 158 27.45 24.87 -11.99
C ASN A 158 27.41 26.35 -12.41
N ILE A 159 28.08 27.22 -11.64
CA ILE A 159 28.29 28.64 -11.92
C ILE A 159 29.70 29.03 -11.46
N ASP A 160 30.33 29.96 -12.15
CA ASP A 160 31.76 30.31 -12.06
C ASP A 160 32.13 31.26 -10.90
N ARG A 161 31.13 31.76 -10.17
CA ARG A 161 31.25 32.72 -9.07
C ARG A 161 30.19 32.50 -8.00
N PHE A 162 30.34 33.18 -6.87
CA PHE A 162 29.31 33.24 -5.84
C PHE A 162 28.41 34.46 -6.02
N PHE A 163 27.20 34.42 -5.48
CA PHE A 163 26.20 35.50 -5.63
C PHE A 163 26.35 36.65 -4.62
N VAL A 164 27.28 36.51 -3.67
CA VAL A 164 27.65 37.56 -2.71
C VAL A 164 29.16 37.63 -2.59
N ARG A 165 29.66 38.84 -2.31
CA ARG A 165 31.08 39.19 -2.25
C ARG A 165 31.80 38.45 -1.15
N ASP A 166 31.31 38.57 0.08
CA ASP A 166 32.02 38.16 1.29
C ASP A 166 31.03 37.63 2.35
N ALA A 167 31.54 37.10 3.46
CA ALA A 167 30.71 36.55 4.53
C ALA A 167 29.78 37.57 5.18
N SER A 168 30.17 38.84 5.20
CA SER A 168 29.33 39.92 5.76
C SER A 168 28.11 40.15 4.86
N GLN A 169 28.30 40.21 3.54
CA GLN A 169 27.18 40.31 2.60
C GLN A 169 26.31 39.05 2.62
N MET A 170 26.90 37.86 2.73
CA MET A 170 26.13 36.61 2.90
C MET A 170 25.27 36.65 4.17
N CYS A 171 25.81 37.17 5.27
CA CYS A 171 25.08 37.36 6.51
C CYS A 171 23.91 38.32 6.30
N ALA A 172 24.14 39.50 5.71
CA ALA A 172 23.10 40.48 5.43
C ALA A 172 21.99 39.92 4.52
N PHE A 173 22.35 39.22 3.45
CA PHE A 173 21.41 38.55 2.53
C PHE A 173 20.57 37.50 3.27
N THR A 174 21.20 36.66 4.09
CA THR A 174 20.50 35.61 4.85
C THR A 174 19.58 36.22 5.91
N THR A 175 20.01 37.29 6.58
CA THR A 175 19.18 38.04 7.54
C THR A 175 17.94 38.60 6.85
N ALA A 176 18.09 39.22 5.68
CA ALA A 176 16.97 39.79 4.93
C ALA A 176 15.89 38.74 4.61
N GLY A 177 16.31 37.52 4.26
CA GLY A 177 15.38 36.44 3.96
C GLY A 177 14.81 35.71 5.17
N VAL A 178 15.66 35.28 6.10
CA VAL A 178 15.31 34.38 7.19
C VAL A 178 14.73 35.13 8.39
N ILE A 179 15.25 36.32 8.68
CA ILE A 179 14.86 37.14 9.82
C ILE A 179 13.81 38.17 9.39
N ASP A 180 14.15 39.01 8.41
CA ASP A 180 13.29 40.13 8.01
C ASP A 180 12.14 39.67 7.07
N ARG A 181 12.28 38.50 6.43
CA ARG A 181 11.33 37.92 5.46
C ARG A 181 11.05 38.81 4.25
N ASP A 182 12.06 39.53 3.79
CA ASP A 182 11.96 40.48 2.67
C ASP A 182 13.21 40.45 1.76
N TYR A 183 13.40 39.33 1.05
CA TYR A 183 14.39 39.25 -0.04
C TYR A 183 14.18 40.33 -1.12
N PRO A 184 12.95 40.65 -1.58
CA PRO A 184 12.76 41.65 -2.63
C PRO A 184 13.34 43.03 -2.30
N ALA A 185 13.19 43.51 -1.07
CA ALA A 185 13.77 44.80 -0.67
C ALA A 185 15.30 44.76 -0.75
N TYR A 186 15.94 43.74 -0.18
CA TYR A 186 17.40 43.58 -0.23
C TYR A 186 17.93 43.51 -1.67
N LEU A 187 17.29 42.71 -2.52
CA LEU A 187 17.70 42.53 -3.91
C LEU A 187 17.52 43.80 -4.76
N SER A 188 16.54 44.65 -4.43
CA SER A 188 16.36 45.94 -5.11
C SER A 188 17.52 46.93 -4.83
N GLU A 189 18.19 46.78 -3.69
CA GLU A 189 19.34 47.61 -3.29
C GLU A 189 20.69 46.95 -3.63
N ASN A 190 20.71 45.62 -3.85
CA ASN A 190 21.89 44.83 -4.18
C ASN A 190 21.74 44.18 -5.55
N LYS A 191 21.67 45.03 -6.59
CA LYS A 191 21.37 44.61 -7.96
C LYS A 191 22.33 43.55 -8.51
N GLU A 192 23.62 43.66 -8.20
CA GLU A 192 24.62 42.68 -8.64
C GLU A 192 24.33 41.27 -8.10
N THR A 193 23.90 41.15 -6.84
CA THR A 193 23.47 39.87 -6.27
C THR A 193 22.21 39.35 -6.95
N ALA A 194 21.25 40.22 -7.26
CA ALA A 194 20.03 39.84 -7.98
C ALA A 194 20.34 39.30 -9.39
N ASP A 195 21.21 39.99 -10.14
CA ASP A 195 21.58 39.61 -11.50
C ASP A 195 22.27 38.23 -11.51
N ILE A 196 23.15 37.93 -10.53
CA ILE A 196 23.79 36.61 -10.42
C ILE A 196 22.78 35.52 -10.01
N LEU A 197 21.84 35.81 -9.09
CA LEU A 197 20.79 34.85 -8.73
C LEU A 197 19.89 34.52 -9.93
N ASP A 198 19.59 35.50 -10.78
CA ASP A 198 18.85 35.26 -12.02
C ASP A 198 19.65 34.35 -12.97
N GLU A 199 20.97 34.55 -13.12
CA GLU A 199 21.84 33.66 -13.89
C GLU A 199 21.92 32.23 -13.34
N MET A 200 21.78 32.06 -12.04
CA MET A 200 21.72 30.73 -11.39
C MET A 200 20.46 29.95 -11.76
N THR A 201 19.37 30.63 -12.15
CA THR A 201 18.08 29.99 -12.52
C THR A 201 18.03 29.40 -13.93
N LYS A 202 19.15 28.83 -14.40
CA LYS A 202 19.24 28.22 -15.74
C LYS A 202 18.79 26.76 -15.75
N PRO A 203 18.13 26.29 -16.82
CA PRO A 203 17.79 24.88 -16.95
C PRO A 203 19.04 24.06 -17.30
N GLU A 204 19.18 22.89 -16.67
CA GLU A 204 20.24 21.92 -16.96
C GLU A 204 19.63 20.61 -17.43
N ALA A 205 20.29 19.91 -18.33
CA ALA A 205 19.78 18.64 -18.85
C ALA A 205 20.30 17.43 -18.08
N SER A 206 21.49 17.53 -17.49
CA SER A 206 22.14 16.41 -16.80
C SER A 206 23.20 16.90 -15.83
N CYS A 207 23.34 16.20 -14.69
CA CYS A 207 24.47 16.37 -13.78
C CYS A 207 25.81 15.95 -14.39
N LEU A 208 25.80 15.17 -15.50
CA LEU A 208 27.01 14.64 -16.13
C LEU A 208 27.52 15.47 -17.31
N SER A 209 26.79 16.51 -17.73
CA SER A 209 27.14 17.31 -18.91
C SER A 209 27.34 18.80 -18.64
N THR A 210 27.15 19.26 -17.40
CA THR A 210 27.46 20.64 -17.01
C THR A 210 28.88 20.78 -16.45
N HIS A 211 29.39 22.00 -16.47
CA HIS A 211 30.67 22.34 -15.83
C HIS A 211 30.42 22.71 -14.37
N TYR A 212 31.41 22.49 -13.51
CA TYR A 212 31.33 22.91 -12.12
C TYR A 212 32.60 23.65 -11.69
N TRP A 213 32.45 24.74 -10.93
CA TRP A 213 33.54 25.57 -10.45
C TRP A 213 33.59 25.57 -8.93
N ALA A 214 34.81 25.49 -8.39
CA ALA A 214 35.05 25.89 -7.02
C ALA A 214 35.09 27.43 -6.98
N ILE A 215 34.01 28.02 -6.50
CA ILE A 215 33.75 29.46 -6.51
C ILE A 215 34.65 30.30 -5.57
N LEU A 216 35.57 29.67 -4.84
CA LEU A 216 36.49 30.33 -3.91
C LEU A 216 37.94 30.02 -4.29
N PRO A 217 38.90 30.91 -3.97
CA PRO A 217 40.31 30.64 -4.18
C PRO A 217 40.92 29.73 -3.10
N PHE A 218 41.98 29.01 -3.45
CA PHE A 218 42.72 28.08 -2.58
C PHE A 218 44.22 28.32 -2.73
N LYS A 219 45.01 28.04 -1.69
CA LYS A 219 46.46 27.93 -1.84
C LYS A 219 46.81 26.76 -2.76
N LEU A 220 47.98 26.84 -3.40
CA LEU A 220 48.65 25.72 -4.03
C LEU A 220 50.14 25.79 -3.68
N GLY A 221 50.51 25.11 -2.60
CA GLY A 221 51.84 25.23 -2.00
C GLY A 221 52.04 26.58 -1.30
N LYS A 222 53.29 27.07 -1.27
CA LYS A 222 53.65 28.29 -0.52
C LYS A 222 53.42 29.60 -1.28
N GLN A 223 53.42 29.56 -2.61
CA GLN A 223 53.52 30.77 -3.44
C GLN A 223 52.34 30.99 -4.39
N ASN A 224 51.52 29.98 -4.65
CA ASN A 224 50.45 30.08 -5.64
C ASN A 224 49.06 30.12 -4.99
N VAL A 225 48.15 30.82 -5.65
CA VAL A 225 46.72 30.80 -5.36
C VAL A 225 45.98 30.39 -6.62
N VAL A 226 44.95 29.55 -6.47
CA VAL A 226 44.25 28.91 -7.58
C VAL A 226 42.75 28.84 -7.37
N LYS A 227 42.00 28.73 -8.48
CA LYS A 227 40.61 28.25 -8.51
C LYS A 227 40.55 26.90 -9.22
N TYR A 228 39.54 26.09 -8.89
CA TYR A 228 39.34 24.77 -9.49
C TYR A 228 38.09 24.74 -10.37
N ARG A 229 38.12 23.93 -11.43
CA ARG A 229 36.97 23.60 -12.27
C ARG A 229 36.97 22.12 -12.60
N ILE A 230 35.79 21.51 -12.75
CA ILE A 230 35.64 20.26 -13.48
C ILE A 230 34.82 20.48 -14.74
N ARG A 231 35.28 19.89 -15.84
CA ARG A 231 34.66 19.97 -17.15
C ARG A 231 34.36 18.57 -17.68
N PRO A 232 33.14 18.29 -18.17
CA PRO A 232 32.82 16.97 -18.73
C PRO A 232 33.63 16.68 -20.00
N VAL A 233 33.98 15.41 -20.21
CA VAL A 233 34.65 14.92 -21.43
C VAL A 233 33.58 14.38 -22.39
N ASP A 234 33.42 15.01 -23.56
CA ASP A 234 32.56 14.58 -24.68
C ASP A 234 31.31 13.76 -24.30
N THR A 235 30.45 14.38 -23.49
CA THR A 235 29.17 13.79 -23.06
C THR A 235 28.01 14.42 -23.83
N TYR A 236 27.08 13.59 -24.31
CA TYR A 236 25.80 14.06 -24.86
C TYR A 236 25.11 14.99 -23.86
N ARG A 237 24.77 16.22 -24.26
CA ARG A 237 24.20 17.19 -23.31
C ARG A 237 22.78 16.84 -22.86
N GLY A 238 22.01 16.09 -23.65
CA GLY A 238 20.60 15.84 -23.34
C GLY A 238 19.72 17.07 -23.56
N SER A 239 18.49 17.00 -23.06
CA SER A 239 17.54 18.12 -23.05
C SER A 239 16.89 18.20 -21.67
N PRO A 240 16.73 19.40 -21.09
CA PRO A 240 16.02 19.55 -19.82
C PRO A 240 14.60 19.01 -19.94
N ALA A 241 14.14 18.29 -18.91
CA ALA A 241 12.81 17.71 -18.87
C ALA A 241 11.94 18.40 -17.79
N GLN A 242 10.63 18.29 -17.96
CA GLN A 242 9.68 18.63 -16.90
C GLN A 242 9.57 17.45 -15.95
N GLY A 243 9.69 17.69 -14.66
CA GLY A 243 9.60 16.63 -13.66
C GLY A 243 10.29 17.03 -12.36
N ASN A 244 9.92 16.34 -11.29
CA ASN A 244 10.59 16.56 -10.02
C ASN A 244 12.00 16.00 -10.06
N ASP A 245 12.24 14.80 -10.56
CA ASP A 245 13.52 14.10 -10.33
C ASP A 245 14.28 13.67 -11.59
N TYR A 246 14.05 14.35 -12.73
CA TYR A 246 14.63 13.95 -14.03
C TYR A 246 16.17 13.95 -14.03
N LEU A 247 16.83 14.79 -13.23
CA LEU A 247 18.30 14.79 -13.14
C LEU A 247 18.83 13.54 -12.42
N ALA A 248 18.08 13.02 -11.45
CA ALA A 248 18.41 11.78 -10.76
C ALA A 248 18.21 10.57 -11.68
N GLU A 249 17.11 10.55 -12.42
CA GLU A 249 16.79 9.52 -13.42
C GLU A 249 17.83 9.48 -14.55
N ASP A 250 18.19 10.64 -15.13
CA ASP A 250 19.23 10.72 -16.16
C ASP A 250 20.59 10.22 -15.65
N LEU A 251 20.99 10.65 -14.45
CA LEU A 251 22.23 10.22 -13.82
C LEU A 251 22.27 8.69 -13.63
N GLN A 252 21.17 8.10 -13.16
CA GLN A 252 21.02 6.65 -12.99
C GLN A 252 21.13 5.92 -14.33
N ILE A 253 20.36 6.34 -15.33
CA ILE A 253 20.31 5.70 -16.64
C ILE A 253 21.70 5.69 -17.28
N ARG A 254 22.39 6.83 -17.30
CA ARG A 254 23.70 6.95 -17.96
C ARG A 254 24.78 6.15 -17.26
N LEU A 255 24.87 6.20 -15.93
CA LEU A 255 25.87 5.42 -15.19
C LEU A 255 25.58 3.91 -15.23
N ARG A 256 24.33 3.48 -15.43
CA ARG A 256 24.02 2.08 -15.71
C ARG A 256 24.45 1.63 -17.11
N GLN A 257 24.48 2.55 -18.07
CA GLN A 257 24.83 2.27 -19.47
C GLN A 257 26.34 2.36 -19.76
N GLY A 258 27.08 3.17 -19.02
CA GLY A 258 28.51 3.34 -19.25
C GLY A 258 29.20 4.24 -18.23
N GLU A 259 30.47 4.53 -18.50
CA GLU A 259 31.26 5.45 -17.70
C GLU A 259 30.97 6.93 -18.02
N ALA A 260 31.22 7.81 -17.06
CA ALA A 260 31.25 9.25 -17.25
C ALA A 260 32.59 9.83 -16.78
N LYS A 261 33.11 10.83 -17.49
CA LYS A 261 34.44 11.41 -17.22
C LYS A 261 34.40 12.93 -17.13
N PHE A 262 35.21 13.46 -16.23
CA PHE A 262 35.48 14.89 -16.11
C PHE A 262 36.99 15.14 -16.09
N VAL A 263 37.41 16.27 -16.66
CA VAL A 263 38.76 16.82 -16.47
C VAL A 263 38.71 17.80 -15.31
N PHE A 264 39.59 17.64 -14.34
CA PHE A 264 39.80 18.59 -13.25
C PHE A 264 40.91 19.56 -13.65
N GLU A 265 40.61 20.85 -13.57
CA GLU A 265 41.44 21.93 -14.08
C GLU A 265 41.73 22.95 -12.97
N ILE A 266 42.93 23.54 -13.01
CA ILE A 266 43.38 24.61 -12.12
C ILE A 266 43.52 25.92 -12.91
N GLN A 267 43.01 27.01 -12.36
CA GLN A 267 43.28 28.37 -12.83
C GLN A 267 44.23 29.07 -11.86
N ARG A 268 45.43 29.45 -12.31
CA ARG A 268 46.46 30.10 -11.48
C ARG A 268 46.25 31.61 -11.40
N ARG A 269 46.30 32.18 -10.20
CA ARG A 269 46.37 33.64 -10.02
C ARG A 269 47.74 34.15 -10.49
N PRO A 270 47.82 35.13 -11.40
CA PRO A 270 49.09 35.70 -11.83
C PRO A 270 49.88 36.31 -10.65
N PRO A 271 51.23 36.27 -10.65
CA PRO A 271 52.04 36.83 -9.56
C PRO A 271 51.83 38.32 -9.28
N ASN A 272 51.52 39.11 -10.32
CA ASN A 272 51.28 40.56 -10.24
C ASN A 272 49.78 40.90 -10.42
N ALA A 273 48.89 39.98 -10.05
CA ALA A 273 47.46 40.14 -10.27
C ALA A 273 46.88 41.31 -9.45
N SER A 274 46.00 42.09 -10.08
CA SER A 274 45.20 43.12 -9.41
C SER A 274 44.24 42.49 -8.41
N GLU A 275 44.00 43.16 -7.27
CA GLU A 275 42.93 42.79 -6.34
C GLU A 275 41.53 43.08 -6.91
N GLU A 276 41.42 43.84 -7.99
CA GLU A 276 40.16 44.07 -8.70
C GLU A 276 39.78 42.88 -9.58
N ASP A 277 40.71 42.40 -10.41
CA ASP A 277 40.46 41.31 -11.37
C ASP A 277 40.62 39.91 -10.74
N PHE A 278 41.50 39.79 -9.73
CA PHE A 278 41.79 38.54 -9.03
C PHE A 278 41.70 38.68 -7.52
N PRO A 279 40.53 39.10 -6.98
CA PRO A 279 40.35 39.23 -5.55
C PRO A 279 40.41 37.87 -4.86
N ILE A 280 40.93 37.89 -3.63
CA ILE A 280 40.91 36.73 -2.74
C ILE A 280 39.57 36.60 -1.99
N ASP A 281 39.03 37.72 -1.51
CA ASP A 281 37.84 37.71 -0.67
C ASP A 281 36.55 37.94 -1.44
N ASN A 282 36.57 38.77 -2.49
CA ASN A 282 35.38 39.04 -3.32
C ASN A 282 35.05 37.85 -4.24
N ALA A 283 34.11 37.02 -3.81
CA ALA A 283 33.68 35.82 -4.50
C ALA A 283 32.75 36.06 -5.70
N MET A 284 32.33 37.30 -5.96
CA MET A 284 31.50 37.66 -7.13
C MET A 284 32.32 37.89 -8.40
N VAL A 285 33.64 38.03 -8.29
CA VAL A 285 34.50 38.31 -9.45
C VAL A 285 34.93 37.02 -10.14
N VAL A 286 34.61 36.93 -11.44
CA VAL A 286 35.14 35.91 -12.36
C VAL A 286 36.57 36.29 -12.74
N TRP A 287 37.51 35.38 -12.54
CA TRP A 287 38.90 35.61 -12.94
C TRP A 287 39.02 35.51 -14.47
N PRO A 288 39.55 36.53 -15.17
CA PRO A 288 39.61 36.52 -16.62
C PRO A 288 40.40 35.32 -17.18
N GLU A 289 39.74 34.44 -17.93
CA GLU A 289 40.39 33.23 -18.49
C GLU A 289 41.52 33.56 -19.49
N GLN A 290 41.46 34.72 -20.14
CA GLN A 290 42.49 35.21 -21.05
C GLN A 290 43.82 35.50 -20.35
N ASP A 291 43.77 35.95 -19.10
CA ASP A 291 44.92 36.34 -18.29
C ASP A 291 45.38 35.20 -17.37
N ALA A 292 44.47 34.28 -17.05
CA ALA A 292 44.71 33.07 -16.28
C ALA A 292 43.91 31.89 -16.89
N PRO A 293 44.48 31.11 -17.82
CA PRO A 293 43.78 29.98 -18.40
C PRO A 293 43.64 28.82 -17.40
N PHE A 294 42.62 27.99 -17.61
CA PHE A 294 42.46 26.72 -16.90
C PHE A 294 43.37 25.64 -17.47
N GLU A 295 44.14 24.99 -16.61
CA GLU A 295 45.11 23.96 -16.95
C GLU A 295 44.67 22.60 -16.39
N PRO A 296 44.61 21.53 -17.21
CA PRO A 296 44.22 20.21 -16.75
C PRO A 296 45.25 19.62 -15.79
N VAL A 297 44.79 19.09 -14.66
CA VAL A 297 45.66 18.49 -13.63
C VAL A 297 45.28 17.07 -13.22
N ALA A 298 44.02 16.68 -13.41
CA ALA A 298 43.55 15.34 -13.08
C ALA A 298 42.34 14.93 -13.95
N THR A 299 42.04 13.65 -13.95
CA THR A 299 40.84 13.07 -14.57
C THR A 299 40.00 12.40 -13.49
N LEU A 300 38.72 12.74 -13.42
CA LEU A 300 37.71 12.08 -12.59
C LEU A 300 36.93 11.10 -13.48
N THR A 301 37.03 9.81 -13.17
CA THR A 301 36.33 8.74 -13.89
C THR A 301 35.27 8.13 -12.97
N LEU A 302 34.01 8.17 -13.41
CA LEU A 302 32.87 7.49 -12.80
C LEU A 302 32.59 6.22 -13.62
N PRO A 303 32.99 5.02 -13.16
CA PRO A 303 32.71 3.78 -13.89
C PRO A 303 31.21 3.49 -13.95
N GLN A 304 30.84 2.59 -14.87
CA GLN A 304 29.50 2.03 -14.96
C GLN A 304 29.09 1.43 -13.60
N GLN A 305 27.96 1.88 -13.06
CA GLN A 305 27.47 1.49 -11.74
C GLN A 305 25.97 1.70 -11.59
N ASP A 306 25.39 1.00 -10.62
CA ASP A 306 24.02 1.25 -10.16
C ASP A 306 24.03 2.13 -8.92
N ILE A 307 23.84 3.44 -9.09
CA ILE A 307 23.82 4.41 -7.98
C ILE A 307 22.63 4.23 -7.02
N CYS A 308 21.66 3.39 -7.40
CA CYS A 308 20.50 3.03 -6.59
C CYS A 308 20.70 1.71 -5.82
N ALA A 309 21.90 1.11 -5.85
CA ALA A 309 22.21 -0.07 -5.07
C ALA A 309 22.00 0.19 -3.57
N ILE A 310 21.53 -0.84 -2.85
CA ILE A 310 21.24 -0.76 -1.40
C ILE A 310 22.46 -0.21 -0.66
N GLY A 311 22.25 0.88 0.11
CA GLY A 311 23.27 1.54 0.92
C GLY A 311 24.03 2.66 0.22
N GLN A 312 24.07 2.71 -1.12
CA GLN A 312 24.89 3.69 -1.84
C GLN A 312 24.35 5.13 -1.69
N ALA A 313 23.04 5.32 -1.79
CA ALA A 313 22.41 6.63 -1.60
C ALA A 313 22.51 7.09 -0.13
N GLU A 314 22.29 6.17 0.82
CA GLU A 314 22.40 6.39 2.26
C GLU A 314 23.83 6.79 2.65
N PHE A 315 24.84 6.10 2.10
CA PHE A 315 26.25 6.44 2.33
C PHE A 315 26.53 7.90 2.03
N GLY A 316 26.10 8.41 0.87
CA GLY A 316 26.30 9.82 0.52
C GLY A 316 25.43 10.81 1.31
N ARG A 317 24.27 10.39 1.84
CA ARG A 317 23.53 11.18 2.83
C ARG A 317 24.34 11.32 4.14
N ASN A 318 25.10 10.29 4.50
CA ASN A 318 25.90 10.25 5.71
C ASN A 318 27.19 11.10 5.60
N LEU A 319 27.88 11.11 4.45
CA LEU A 319 29.15 11.86 4.28
C LEU A 319 29.03 13.35 4.65
N ALA A 320 29.97 13.95 5.37
CA ALA A 320 30.07 15.42 5.42
C ALA A 320 31.01 15.90 4.32
N PHE A 321 30.69 17.05 3.72
CA PHE A 321 31.58 17.73 2.79
C PHE A 321 31.98 19.08 3.39
N ASN A 322 33.28 19.35 3.46
CA ASN A 322 33.81 20.62 3.93
C ASN A 322 35.13 20.95 3.23
N ILE A 323 35.21 22.08 2.54
CA ILE A 323 36.40 22.50 1.78
C ILE A 323 37.68 22.64 2.63
N TRP A 324 37.54 22.77 3.96
CA TRP A 324 38.67 22.77 4.90
C TRP A 324 39.20 21.38 5.23
N ARG A 325 38.52 20.32 4.79
CA ARG A 325 39.05 18.96 4.83
C ARG A 325 40.01 18.80 3.66
N THR A 326 41.19 19.38 3.82
CA THR A 326 42.25 19.40 2.82
C THR A 326 43.61 19.61 3.49
N LEU A 327 44.69 19.57 2.71
CA LEU A 327 46.04 19.81 3.18
C LEU A 327 46.30 21.32 3.40
N ALA A 328 47.24 21.66 4.27
CA ALA A 328 47.65 23.06 4.48
C ALA A 328 48.12 23.76 3.19
N GLU A 329 48.70 23.01 2.25
CA GLU A 329 49.12 23.51 0.94
C GLU A 329 47.96 23.78 -0.03
N ASN A 330 46.75 23.33 0.30
CA ASN A 330 45.51 23.57 -0.45
C ASN A 330 44.49 24.35 0.39
N GLU A 331 44.93 25.14 1.37
CA GLU A 331 44.07 25.89 2.27
C GLU A 331 43.07 26.79 1.49
N PRO A 332 41.76 26.69 1.77
CA PRO A 332 40.76 27.60 1.22
C PRO A 332 40.96 29.03 1.71
N LEU A 333 40.74 30.02 0.84
CA LEU A 333 40.94 31.44 1.14
C LEU A 333 39.63 32.23 1.07
N GLY A 334 39.61 33.37 1.76
CA GLY A 334 38.45 34.26 1.84
C GLY A 334 37.52 34.00 3.03
N SER A 335 36.74 35.01 3.37
CA SER A 335 35.75 35.09 4.43
C SER A 335 34.63 34.06 4.27
N ILE A 336 34.12 33.87 3.04
CA ILE A 336 33.12 32.82 2.75
C ILE A 336 33.68 31.43 3.06
N ALA A 337 34.97 31.19 2.79
CA ALA A 337 35.59 29.92 3.13
C ALA A 337 35.59 29.70 4.65
N GLN A 338 35.96 30.71 5.44
CA GLN A 338 35.91 30.64 6.90
C GLN A 338 34.49 30.36 7.42
N ALA A 339 33.48 31.04 6.89
CA ALA A 339 32.09 30.81 7.25
C ALA A 339 31.66 29.36 6.93
N ARG A 340 31.99 28.85 5.73
CA ARG A 340 31.70 27.46 5.33
C ARG A 340 32.35 26.43 6.24
N LYS A 341 33.56 26.68 6.77
CA LYS A 341 34.23 25.81 7.74
C LYS A 341 33.30 25.45 8.90
N VAL A 342 32.73 26.49 9.52
CA VAL A 342 31.93 26.37 10.74
C VAL A 342 30.52 25.90 10.42
N VAL A 343 29.85 26.50 9.44
CA VAL A 343 28.44 26.19 9.12
C VAL A 343 28.27 24.77 8.62
N TYR A 344 29.15 24.30 7.72
CA TYR A 344 29.04 22.93 7.17
C TYR A 344 29.37 21.88 8.24
N GLN A 345 30.33 22.15 9.13
CA GLN A 345 30.62 21.27 10.26
C GLN A 345 29.45 21.20 11.25
N ALA A 346 28.87 22.35 11.60
CA ALA A 346 27.70 22.39 12.47
C ALA A 346 26.49 21.67 11.86
N SER A 347 26.27 21.81 10.55
CA SER A 347 25.20 21.11 9.84
C SER A 347 25.42 19.59 9.80
N ALA A 348 26.67 19.14 9.71
CA ALA A 348 27.04 17.73 9.80
C ALA A 348 26.78 17.14 11.18
N ASN A 349 27.32 17.76 12.21
CA ASN A 349 27.11 17.29 13.58
C ASN A 349 25.61 17.22 13.91
N THR A 350 24.83 18.23 13.52
CA THR A 350 23.38 18.28 13.75
C THR A 350 22.65 17.08 13.13
N ARG A 351 22.87 16.80 11.83
CA ARG A 351 22.19 15.67 11.18
C ARG A 351 22.69 14.32 11.71
N HIS A 352 23.99 14.20 11.98
CA HIS A 352 24.58 12.97 12.49
C HIS A 352 24.03 12.61 13.86
N GLN A 353 23.91 13.60 14.75
CA GLN A 353 23.29 13.43 16.05
C GLN A 353 21.82 13.02 15.93
N ALA A 354 21.04 13.72 15.10
CA ALA A 354 19.62 13.45 14.92
C ALA A 354 19.32 12.08 14.27
N ASN A 355 20.19 11.62 13.37
CA ASN A 355 20.06 10.34 12.69
C ASN A 355 20.73 9.16 13.41
N GLY A 356 21.36 9.37 14.58
CA GLY A 356 22.10 8.32 15.28
C GLY A 356 23.34 7.80 14.53
N GLN A 357 23.99 8.66 13.73
CA GLN A 357 25.12 8.30 12.88
C GLN A 357 26.46 8.58 13.56
N GLN A 358 27.52 7.89 13.12
CA GLN A 358 28.88 8.17 13.58
C GLN A 358 29.33 9.57 13.14
N MET A 359 30.02 10.28 14.04
CA MET A 359 30.57 11.63 13.78
C MET A 359 31.83 11.61 12.93
N ASN A 360 32.49 10.46 12.83
CA ASN A 360 33.72 10.31 12.06
C ASN A 360 33.40 10.03 10.58
N GLU A 361 34.20 10.62 9.69
CA GLU A 361 34.08 10.33 8.26
C GLU A 361 34.54 8.89 7.95
N PRO A 362 33.88 8.21 7.01
CA PRO A 362 34.40 6.96 6.45
C PRO A 362 35.78 7.16 5.81
N ASN A 363 36.67 6.18 5.94
CA ASN A 363 38.04 6.24 5.37
C ASN A 363 38.17 5.55 4.00
N ALA A 364 37.09 4.95 3.51
CA ALA A 364 37.00 4.29 2.22
C ALA A 364 35.57 4.39 1.68
N ILE A 365 35.39 4.02 0.41
CA ILE A 365 34.08 3.79 -0.19
C ILE A 365 33.41 2.63 0.55
N ASP A 366 32.09 2.72 0.77
CA ASP A 366 31.31 1.65 1.41
C ASP A 366 31.42 0.35 0.61
N PRO A 367 31.77 -0.81 1.23
CA PRO A 367 31.59 -2.08 0.57
C PRO A 367 30.13 -2.24 0.14
N LYS A 368 29.91 -2.67 -1.10
CA LYS A 368 28.57 -3.01 -1.60
C LYS A 368 27.90 -3.94 -0.59
N PHE A 369 26.65 -3.65 -0.21
CA PHE A 369 25.85 -4.56 0.57
C PHE A 369 25.81 -5.92 -0.14
N THR A 370 26.39 -6.94 0.49
CA THR A 370 26.28 -8.32 0.05
C THR A 370 25.12 -8.94 0.81
N PRO A 371 23.98 -9.22 0.17
CA PRO A 371 22.93 -10.00 0.81
C PRO A 371 23.46 -11.37 1.22
N ASN A 372 22.75 -12.04 2.13
CA ASN A 372 23.08 -13.41 2.51
C ASN A 372 23.13 -14.29 1.25
N SER A 373 24.30 -14.89 0.99
CA SER A 373 24.55 -15.72 -0.19
C SER A 373 24.23 -17.20 0.03
N ASP A 374 23.72 -17.56 1.21
CA ASP A 374 23.46 -18.95 1.62
C ASP A 374 22.07 -19.43 1.19
N GLU A 375 21.58 -19.01 0.02
CA GLU A 375 20.26 -19.37 -0.50
C GLU A 375 20.09 -20.87 -0.76
N ASP A 376 21.20 -21.59 -1.00
CA ASP A 376 21.21 -23.02 -1.28
C ASP A 376 21.46 -23.88 -0.04
N SER A 377 21.63 -23.27 1.13
CA SER A 377 21.77 -24.00 2.39
C SER A 377 20.47 -24.64 2.82
N ASN A 378 20.56 -25.91 3.20
CA ASN A 378 19.46 -26.67 3.80
C ASN A 378 19.42 -26.54 5.34
N CYS A 379 20.27 -25.68 5.94
CA CYS A 379 20.30 -25.48 7.37
C CYS A 379 19.11 -24.63 7.83
N ILE A 380 18.20 -25.21 8.61
CA ILE A 380 17.02 -24.53 9.15
C ILE A 380 17.41 -23.76 10.42
N VAL A 381 17.22 -22.44 10.43
CA VAL A 381 17.59 -21.55 11.55
C VAL A 381 16.37 -20.89 12.23
N ARG A 382 15.24 -20.84 11.53
CA ARG A 382 13.95 -20.37 12.06
C ARG A 382 12.80 -21.13 11.41
N ALA A 383 11.59 -20.97 11.93
CA ALA A 383 10.38 -21.51 11.32
C ALA A 383 9.30 -20.44 11.16
N GLY A 384 8.27 -20.71 10.38
CA GLY A 384 7.11 -19.83 10.25
C GLY A 384 5.82 -20.62 9.99
N ILE A 385 4.72 -20.12 10.56
CA ILE A 385 3.38 -20.71 10.40
C ILE A 385 2.71 -20.12 9.15
N TYR A 386 2.13 -20.99 8.33
CA TYR A 386 1.43 -20.63 7.08
C TYR A 386 0.07 -21.33 6.96
N PRO A 387 -0.96 -20.66 6.41
CA PRO A 387 -0.94 -19.25 6.00
C PRO A 387 -0.75 -18.29 7.20
N PRO A 388 -0.17 -17.09 7.00
CA PRO A 388 -0.05 -16.06 8.04
C PRO A 388 -1.40 -15.65 8.64
N ILE A 389 -2.46 -15.72 7.83
CA ILE A 389 -3.85 -15.51 8.23
C ILE A 389 -4.65 -16.68 7.66
N GLY A 390 -5.12 -17.58 8.52
CA GLY A 390 -6.04 -18.65 8.15
C GLY A 390 -7.49 -18.19 8.23
N VAL A 391 -8.32 -18.68 7.32
CA VAL A 391 -9.74 -18.31 7.22
C VAL A 391 -10.60 -19.55 7.44
N MET A 392 -11.31 -19.57 8.56
CA MET A 392 -12.34 -20.55 8.87
C MET A 392 -13.72 -19.92 8.70
N ARG A 393 -14.74 -20.71 8.40
CA ARG A 393 -16.11 -20.21 8.21
C ARG A 393 -17.11 -21.05 8.97
N VAL A 394 -18.11 -20.37 9.53
CA VAL A 394 -19.21 -21.01 10.26
C VAL A 394 -20.07 -21.86 9.33
N GLY A 395 -20.76 -22.85 9.91
CA GLY A 395 -21.64 -23.79 9.23
C GLY A 395 -22.45 -24.58 10.26
N SER A 396 -23.66 -25.02 9.91
CA SER A 396 -24.55 -25.71 10.83
C SER A 396 -24.25 -27.21 11.00
N SER A 397 -23.44 -27.79 10.12
CA SER A 397 -23.04 -29.19 10.16
C SER A 397 -21.85 -29.44 11.09
N LYS A 398 -21.78 -30.67 11.63
CA LYS A 398 -20.58 -31.17 12.31
C LYS A 398 -19.45 -31.50 11.33
N GLU A 399 -19.78 -31.79 10.07
CA GLU A 399 -18.81 -32.03 9.00
C GLU A 399 -18.16 -30.72 8.52
N TYR A 400 -16.99 -30.87 7.89
CA TYR A 400 -16.20 -29.74 7.41
C TYR A 400 -15.37 -30.09 6.19
N PHE A 401 -14.88 -29.06 5.51
CA PHE A 401 -13.87 -29.16 4.47
C PHE A 401 -12.73 -28.16 4.73
N ILE A 402 -11.54 -28.43 4.17
CA ILE A 402 -10.41 -27.49 4.24
C ILE A 402 -10.62 -26.39 3.20
N GLY A 403 -10.42 -25.13 3.62
CA GLY A 403 -10.47 -23.98 2.73
C GLY A 403 -9.38 -23.99 1.64
N PRO A 404 -9.45 -23.08 0.65
CA PRO A 404 -8.48 -23.03 -0.44
C PRO A 404 -7.03 -22.83 0.03
N GLN A 405 -6.12 -23.63 -0.51
CA GLN A 405 -4.67 -23.56 -0.24
C GLN A 405 -3.87 -23.04 -1.45
N VAL A 406 -4.53 -22.92 -2.59
CA VAL A 406 -4.02 -22.35 -3.84
C VAL A 406 -5.07 -21.39 -4.43
N PRO A 407 -4.70 -20.44 -5.31
CA PRO A 407 -5.64 -19.50 -5.92
C PRO A 407 -6.69 -20.17 -6.81
N ASN A 408 -6.34 -21.25 -7.49
CA ASN A 408 -7.21 -21.94 -8.46
C ASN A 408 -7.38 -23.41 -8.02
N PRO A 409 -8.06 -23.66 -6.88
CA PRO A 409 -8.22 -25.02 -6.37
C PRO A 409 -9.16 -25.81 -7.27
N LYS A 410 -9.03 -27.14 -7.25
CA LYS A 410 -9.98 -28.01 -7.94
C LYS A 410 -11.41 -27.75 -7.42
N PRO A 411 -12.39 -27.43 -8.29
CA PRO A 411 -13.78 -27.27 -7.87
C PRO A 411 -14.33 -28.53 -7.22
N ARG A 412 -15.12 -28.38 -6.16
CA ARG A 412 -15.87 -29.48 -5.54
C ARG A 412 -17.22 -29.59 -6.24
N LEU A 413 -17.42 -30.65 -7.00
CA LEU A 413 -18.60 -30.83 -7.86
C LEU A 413 -19.63 -31.83 -7.29
N GLU A 414 -19.22 -32.65 -6.33
CA GLU A 414 -20.07 -33.66 -5.69
C GLU A 414 -21.26 -33.03 -4.96
N GLU A 415 -22.39 -33.74 -4.87
CA GLU A 415 -23.59 -33.25 -4.18
C GLU A 415 -23.32 -32.91 -2.70
N ASP A 416 -22.52 -33.73 -2.01
CA ASP A 416 -22.15 -33.55 -0.59
C ASP A 416 -20.95 -32.60 -0.39
N ALA A 417 -20.54 -31.84 -1.40
CA ALA A 417 -19.34 -30.99 -1.34
C ALA A 417 -19.37 -29.95 -0.22
N TYR A 418 -20.52 -29.30 -0.03
CA TYR A 418 -20.69 -28.17 0.90
C TYR A 418 -21.83 -28.39 1.90
N ARG A 419 -22.62 -29.44 1.74
CA ARG A 419 -23.71 -29.82 2.63
C ARG A 419 -23.55 -31.27 3.05
N ASP A 420 -23.95 -31.59 4.27
CA ASP A 420 -24.04 -32.98 4.71
C ASP A 420 -25.34 -33.65 4.25
N ASP A 421 -25.49 -34.94 4.57
CA ASP A 421 -26.63 -35.76 4.15
C ASP A 421 -28.00 -35.25 4.66
N GLN A 422 -28.02 -34.40 5.70
CA GLN A 422 -29.24 -33.75 6.20
C GLN A 422 -29.52 -32.40 5.51
N GLY A 423 -28.61 -31.95 4.66
CA GLY A 423 -28.61 -30.65 4.01
C GLY A 423 -28.11 -29.52 4.90
N GLN A 424 -27.44 -29.80 6.03
CA GLN A 424 -26.80 -28.77 6.86
C GLN A 424 -25.51 -28.28 6.19
N LEU A 425 -25.17 -27.01 6.42
CA LEU A 425 -24.02 -26.38 5.77
C LEU A 425 -22.71 -26.81 6.45
N LYS A 426 -21.77 -27.39 5.68
CA LYS A 426 -20.44 -27.79 6.18
C LYS A 426 -19.62 -26.57 6.59
N ARG A 427 -18.88 -26.69 7.70
CA ARG A 427 -17.91 -25.67 8.12
C ARG A 427 -16.70 -25.65 7.18
N GLN A 428 -16.11 -24.47 6.98
CA GLN A 428 -14.78 -24.37 6.35
C GLN A 428 -13.73 -24.30 7.46
N ALA A 429 -12.75 -25.19 7.43
CA ALA A 429 -11.64 -25.20 8.36
C ALA A 429 -10.39 -24.53 7.76
N ALA A 430 -9.62 -23.87 8.62
CA ALA A 430 -8.28 -23.38 8.29
C ALA A 430 -7.24 -24.45 8.65
N GLU A 431 -6.45 -24.91 7.69
CA GLU A 431 -5.28 -25.75 7.93
C GLU A 431 -4.02 -24.89 8.01
N PHE A 432 -3.20 -25.11 9.04
CA PHE A 432 -1.90 -24.47 9.22
C PHE A 432 -0.75 -25.48 9.15
N ARG A 433 0.31 -25.06 8.47
CA ARG A 433 1.57 -25.79 8.28
C ARG A 433 2.73 -24.96 8.84
N ILE A 434 3.84 -25.62 9.18
CA ILE A 434 5.07 -24.96 9.63
C ILE A 434 6.15 -25.22 8.60
N TYR A 435 6.86 -24.18 8.18
CA TYR A 435 8.02 -24.32 7.30
C TYR A 435 9.28 -23.87 8.02
N GLY A 436 10.36 -24.63 7.86
CA GLY A 436 11.70 -24.27 8.29
C GLY A 436 12.41 -23.44 7.22
N PHE A 437 13.09 -22.38 7.64
CA PHE A 437 13.78 -21.43 6.77
C PHE A 437 15.28 -21.43 7.04
N ASN A 438 16.05 -21.27 5.98
CA ASN A 438 17.49 -21.04 6.10
C ASN A 438 17.82 -19.59 6.47
N ALA A 439 19.12 -19.29 6.63
CA ALA A 439 19.59 -17.95 7.00
C ALA A 439 19.31 -16.88 5.94
N ALA A 440 19.11 -17.28 4.67
CA ALA A 440 18.67 -16.40 3.60
C ALA A 440 17.14 -16.17 3.59
N GLY A 441 16.40 -16.90 4.43
CA GLY A 441 14.95 -16.79 4.52
C GLY A 441 14.18 -17.56 3.45
N LYS A 442 14.84 -18.50 2.75
CA LYS A 442 14.20 -19.43 1.82
C LYS A 442 13.55 -20.59 2.58
N PRO A 443 12.30 -20.99 2.27
CA PRO A 443 11.71 -22.19 2.85
C PRO A 443 12.47 -23.42 2.35
N VAL A 444 12.93 -24.25 3.28
CA VAL A 444 13.71 -25.46 3.00
C VAL A 444 12.83 -26.70 3.04
N LYS A 445 11.96 -26.78 4.06
CA LYS A 445 11.21 -28.00 4.39
C LYS A 445 9.96 -27.69 5.20
N GLU A 446 8.90 -28.46 5.00
CA GLU A 446 7.77 -28.49 5.93
C GLU A 446 8.16 -29.27 7.22
N LEU A 447 7.97 -28.62 8.36
CA LEU A 447 8.14 -29.23 9.68
C LEU A 447 6.82 -29.83 10.14
N THR A 448 6.82 -31.14 10.38
CA THR A 448 5.65 -31.92 10.81
C THR A 448 5.99 -32.67 12.10
N MET A 449 4.99 -33.25 12.77
CA MET A 449 5.23 -34.04 13.98
C MET A 449 6.02 -35.34 13.70
N ASP A 450 6.21 -35.71 12.43
CA ASP A 450 7.06 -36.84 12.03
C ASP A 450 8.55 -36.48 12.08
N ASN A 451 8.91 -35.19 12.00
CA ASN A 451 10.31 -34.74 11.88
C ASN A 451 10.72 -33.63 12.86
N ALA A 452 9.78 -33.06 13.61
CA ALA A 452 10.00 -32.03 14.62
C ALA A 452 9.07 -32.24 15.82
N LYS A 453 9.45 -31.75 17.00
CA LYS A 453 8.51 -31.64 18.12
C LYS A 453 7.74 -30.34 17.97
N ILE A 454 6.43 -30.44 17.82
CA ILE A 454 5.55 -29.29 17.59
C ILE A 454 4.47 -29.26 18.67
N GLN A 455 4.29 -28.09 19.30
CA GLN A 455 3.14 -27.80 20.15
C GLN A 455 2.47 -26.54 19.62
N TRP A 456 1.29 -26.69 19.05
CA TRP A 456 0.43 -25.60 18.64
C TRP A 456 -0.22 -24.93 19.85
N GLN A 457 -0.46 -23.62 19.73
CA GLN A 457 -1.18 -22.82 20.70
C GLN A 457 -2.08 -21.81 19.96
N VAL A 458 -3.38 -21.86 20.24
CA VAL A 458 -4.40 -21.00 19.61
C VAL A 458 -5.26 -20.36 20.69
N HIS A 459 -5.61 -19.09 20.52
CA HIS A 459 -6.53 -18.35 21.39
C HIS A 459 -7.61 -17.72 20.53
N LEU A 460 -8.89 -18.01 20.80
CA LEU A 460 -10.03 -17.41 20.10
C LEU A 460 -10.86 -16.55 21.06
N ALA A 461 -11.28 -15.38 20.58
CA ALA A 461 -12.25 -14.55 21.27
C ALA A 461 -13.14 -13.78 20.29
N ASN A 462 -14.29 -13.31 20.79
CA ASN A 462 -15.20 -12.39 20.10
C ASN A 462 -15.35 -11.11 20.93
N GLN A 463 -15.03 -9.98 20.31
CA GLN A 463 -15.11 -8.65 20.94
C GLN A 463 -16.20 -7.76 20.34
N LYS A 464 -17.04 -8.25 19.41
CA LYS A 464 -18.02 -7.40 18.70
C LYS A 464 -18.98 -6.67 19.61
N SER A 465 -19.50 -7.36 20.63
CA SER A 465 -20.47 -6.82 21.58
C SER A 465 -19.82 -5.91 22.64
N SER A 466 -18.52 -6.11 22.90
CA SER A 466 -17.70 -5.24 23.76
C SER A 466 -17.06 -4.06 23.00
N TRP A 467 -17.28 -3.95 21.68
CA TRP A 467 -16.67 -2.92 20.84
C TRP A 467 -17.59 -1.72 20.57
N TYR A 468 -17.15 -0.86 19.66
CA TYR A 468 -17.88 0.30 19.17
C TYR A 468 -18.82 -0.07 18.02
N GLU A 469 -19.84 0.76 17.85
CA GLU A 469 -20.74 0.74 16.72
C GLU A 469 -19.98 0.97 15.42
N PHE A 470 -20.39 0.29 14.36
CA PHE A 470 -19.90 0.56 13.02
C PHE A 470 -20.78 1.64 12.38
N GLN A 471 -20.21 2.82 12.14
CA GLN A 471 -20.88 3.94 11.47
C GLN A 471 -20.33 4.20 10.07
N LEU A 472 -19.01 4.14 9.91
CA LEU A 472 -18.31 4.17 8.64
C LEU A 472 -16.88 3.64 8.88
N ALA A 473 -16.16 3.30 7.82
CA ALA A 473 -14.71 3.12 7.93
C ALA A 473 -14.06 4.41 8.47
N LEU A 474 -13.33 4.34 9.59
CA LEU A 474 -12.84 5.55 10.28
C LEU A 474 -11.60 6.17 9.63
N ASP A 475 -11.03 5.51 8.62
CA ASP A 475 -9.85 5.97 7.88
C ASP A 475 -10.20 6.71 6.57
N VAL A 476 -11.49 6.88 6.26
CA VAL A 476 -11.92 7.71 5.12
C VAL A 476 -12.31 9.12 5.57
N PRO A 477 -12.13 10.15 4.72
CA PRO A 477 -12.49 11.54 5.05
C PRO A 477 -13.95 11.72 5.47
N GLU A 478 -14.86 10.98 4.84
CA GLU A 478 -16.32 11.04 5.08
C GLU A 478 -16.71 10.59 6.50
N ALA A 479 -15.82 9.91 7.23
CA ALA A 479 -16.06 9.50 8.61
C ALA A 479 -16.21 10.69 9.57
N ALA A 480 -15.65 11.85 9.22
CA ALA A 480 -15.79 13.08 10.00
C ALA A 480 -17.24 13.61 10.03
N ASP A 481 -18.01 13.33 8.97
CA ASP A 481 -19.41 13.76 8.83
C ASP A 481 -20.42 12.66 9.23
N ALA A 482 -19.93 11.46 9.54
CA ALA A 482 -20.75 10.34 10.00
C ALA A 482 -21.16 10.51 11.48
N PRO A 483 -22.25 9.86 11.92
CA PRO A 483 -22.57 9.75 13.34
C PRO A 483 -21.38 9.21 14.15
N PRO A 484 -21.19 9.65 15.41
CA PRO A 484 -20.10 9.15 16.24
C PRO A 484 -20.23 7.65 16.47
N SER A 485 -19.11 6.93 16.37
CA SER A 485 -19.06 5.50 16.69
C SER A 485 -19.00 5.31 18.20
N LEU A 486 -20.18 5.16 18.82
CA LEU A 486 -20.35 4.97 20.27
C LEU A 486 -20.13 3.52 20.68
N LEU A 487 -20.05 3.24 21.98
CA LEU A 487 -19.98 1.87 22.48
C LEU A 487 -21.28 1.10 22.17
N ARG A 488 -21.15 -0.11 21.64
CA ARG A 488 -22.25 -1.09 21.69
C ARG A 488 -22.45 -1.51 23.14
N ASN A 489 -23.69 -1.80 23.53
CA ASN A 489 -24.08 -2.18 24.89
C ASN A 489 -23.65 -1.15 25.94
N ASN A 490 -23.82 0.14 25.64
CA ASN A 490 -23.34 1.24 26.49
C ASN A 490 -23.96 1.29 27.89
N ASN A 491 -25.10 0.60 28.09
CA ASN A 491 -25.80 0.47 29.37
C ASN A 491 -25.21 -0.63 30.28
N VAL A 492 -24.28 -1.44 29.78
CA VAL A 492 -23.61 -2.49 30.57
C VAL A 492 -22.35 -1.91 31.22
N ALA A 493 -22.41 -1.74 32.54
CA ALA A 493 -21.32 -1.15 33.33
C ALA A 493 -20.06 -2.02 33.35
N ASP A 494 -20.21 -3.34 33.53
CA ASP A 494 -19.10 -4.29 33.49
C ASP A 494 -18.89 -4.80 32.06
N ARG A 495 -18.00 -4.11 31.34
CA ARG A 495 -17.68 -4.40 29.93
C ARG A 495 -17.06 -5.77 29.70
N ASN A 496 -16.41 -6.37 30.71
CA ASN A 496 -15.78 -7.67 30.56
C ASN A 496 -16.81 -8.78 30.30
N ARG A 497 -18.07 -8.60 30.74
CA ARG A 497 -19.16 -9.55 30.50
C ARG A 497 -19.65 -9.58 29.04
N LEU A 498 -19.16 -8.66 28.20
CA LEU A 498 -19.49 -8.57 26.77
C LEU A 498 -18.43 -9.20 25.87
N LEU A 499 -17.23 -9.44 26.41
CA LEU A 499 -16.15 -10.15 25.74
C LEU A 499 -16.42 -11.65 25.85
N ILE A 500 -16.43 -12.35 24.72
CA ILE A 500 -16.51 -13.81 24.71
C ILE A 500 -15.10 -14.33 24.51
N ASP A 501 -14.45 -14.73 25.59
CA ASP A 501 -13.09 -15.25 25.54
C ASP A 501 -13.09 -16.78 25.69
N GLY A 502 -12.72 -17.49 24.62
CA GLY A 502 -12.58 -18.96 24.64
C GLY A 502 -11.26 -19.44 25.24
N GLY A 503 -10.37 -18.51 25.63
CA GLY A 503 -9.08 -18.81 26.21
C GLY A 503 -8.08 -19.41 25.23
N THR A 504 -6.93 -19.82 25.76
CA THR A 504 -5.85 -20.40 24.97
C THR A 504 -5.79 -21.92 25.13
N HIS A 505 -5.83 -22.64 24.01
CA HIS A 505 -5.70 -24.09 23.97
C HIS A 505 -4.43 -24.54 23.22
N LYS A 506 -3.95 -25.74 23.58
CA LYS A 506 -2.74 -26.34 23.02
C LYS A 506 -3.03 -27.68 22.36
N LEU A 507 -2.27 -28.00 21.31
CA LEU A 507 -2.34 -29.28 20.61
C LEU A 507 -0.93 -29.78 20.26
N ASN A 508 -0.59 -30.98 20.72
CA ASN A 508 0.74 -31.58 20.57
C ASN A 508 0.70 -33.04 20.08
N LYS A 509 -0.40 -33.46 19.46
CA LYS A 509 -0.60 -34.81 18.90
C LYS A 509 -1.14 -34.72 17.48
N ALA A 510 -0.73 -35.64 16.63
CA ALA A 510 -1.33 -35.87 15.30
C ALA A 510 -2.61 -36.71 15.40
N LYS A 511 -3.42 -36.71 14.33
CA LYS A 511 -4.66 -37.49 14.17
C LYS A 511 -5.73 -37.19 15.23
N VAL A 512 -5.75 -35.98 15.76
CA VAL A 512 -6.78 -35.58 16.74
C VAL A 512 -8.05 -35.22 15.99
N LYS A 513 -9.06 -36.10 16.08
CA LYS A 513 -10.40 -35.86 15.52
C LYS A 513 -11.28 -35.03 16.45
N GLU A 514 -11.12 -35.19 17.75
CA GLU A 514 -11.86 -34.46 18.80
C GLU A 514 -10.83 -33.79 19.70
N GLY A 515 -10.53 -32.52 19.45
CA GLY A 515 -9.58 -31.75 20.25
C GLY A 515 -10.27 -30.73 21.15
N PRO A 516 -9.47 -29.84 21.78
CA PRO A 516 -9.99 -28.78 22.64
C PRO A 516 -11.03 -27.91 21.94
N GLN A 517 -12.10 -27.58 22.66
CA GLN A 517 -13.15 -26.66 22.23
C GLN A 517 -12.96 -25.31 22.91
N PHE A 518 -13.17 -24.23 22.17
CA PHE A 518 -13.16 -22.87 22.70
C PHE A 518 -14.56 -22.53 23.19
N GLN A 519 -14.72 -22.41 24.50
CA GLN A 519 -15.98 -22.05 25.15
C GLN A 519 -15.78 -20.74 25.90
N GLY A 520 -16.49 -19.70 25.50
CA GLY A 520 -16.57 -18.43 26.22
C GLY A 520 -17.96 -18.20 26.80
N GLU A 521 -18.16 -17.02 27.37
CA GLU A 521 -19.43 -16.63 27.97
C GLU A 521 -19.83 -15.23 27.49
N PHE A 522 -21.11 -15.03 27.21
CA PHE A 522 -21.70 -13.71 27.00
C PHE A 522 -22.78 -13.46 28.05
N MET A 523 -22.54 -12.51 28.96
CA MET A 523 -23.49 -12.11 30.01
C MET A 523 -24.05 -13.25 30.91
N GLY A 524 -23.44 -14.42 30.98
CA GLY A 524 -23.95 -15.59 31.71
C GLY A 524 -24.22 -16.81 30.83
N GLU A 525 -24.31 -16.62 29.51
CA GLU A 525 -24.66 -17.67 28.55
C GLU A 525 -23.40 -18.23 27.87
N GLU A 526 -23.30 -19.56 27.78
CA GLU A 526 -22.18 -20.23 27.11
C GLU A 526 -22.20 -19.99 25.58
N VAL A 527 -21.03 -19.70 25.01
CA VAL A 527 -20.86 -19.48 23.58
C VAL A 527 -19.68 -20.29 23.05
N TYR A 528 -19.98 -21.21 22.14
CA TYR A 528 -19.00 -22.01 21.42
C TYR A 528 -18.34 -21.21 20.31
N LEU A 529 -17.01 -21.06 20.34
CA LEU A 529 -16.25 -20.29 19.35
C LEU A 529 -15.52 -21.15 18.31
N GLY A 530 -15.40 -22.47 18.55
CA GLY A 530 -14.69 -23.37 17.66
C GLY A 530 -13.99 -24.54 18.34
N GLU A 531 -13.18 -25.27 17.58
CA GLU A 531 -12.41 -26.42 18.06
C GLU A 531 -11.10 -26.64 17.28
N LEU A 532 -10.14 -27.31 17.94
CA LEU A 532 -8.88 -27.72 17.33
C LEU A 532 -8.92 -29.20 16.90
N LYS A 533 -8.31 -29.49 15.76
CA LYS A 533 -8.04 -30.84 15.26
C LYS A 533 -6.63 -30.91 14.69
N SER A 534 -6.16 -32.12 14.41
CA SER A 534 -4.91 -32.32 13.66
C SER A 534 -4.99 -33.45 12.66
N ASP A 535 -4.31 -33.26 11.54
CA ASP A 535 -4.22 -34.25 10.48
C ASP A 535 -3.23 -35.38 10.84
N LYS A 536 -2.97 -36.28 9.88
CA LYS A 536 -2.05 -37.41 10.07
C LYS A 536 -0.59 -37.02 10.31
N GLN A 537 -0.16 -35.83 9.87
CA GLN A 537 1.19 -35.29 10.01
C GLN A 537 1.33 -34.31 11.19
N GLY A 538 0.22 -34.03 11.90
CA GLY A 538 0.20 -33.06 12.99
C GLY A 538 0.07 -31.61 12.55
N ARG A 539 -0.37 -31.36 11.30
CA ARG A 539 -0.82 -30.06 10.82
C ARG A 539 -2.03 -29.64 11.62
N LEU A 540 -2.10 -28.36 11.98
CA LEU A 540 -3.20 -27.83 12.79
C LEU A 540 -4.40 -27.56 11.91
N ILE A 541 -5.58 -28.02 12.34
CA ILE A 541 -6.86 -27.70 11.71
C ILE A 541 -7.69 -26.94 12.74
N VAL A 542 -8.14 -25.74 12.38
CA VAL A 542 -8.97 -24.89 13.25
C VAL A 542 -10.35 -24.74 12.61
N LEU A 543 -11.40 -25.05 13.37
CA LEU A 543 -12.78 -24.83 12.99
C LEU A 543 -13.38 -23.72 13.85
N GLY A 544 -14.22 -22.89 13.23
CA GLY A 544 -14.96 -21.83 13.92
C GLY A 544 -16.27 -22.30 14.54
N GLY A 545 -17.09 -21.33 14.94
CA GLY A 545 -18.44 -21.54 15.46
C GLY A 545 -19.40 -22.22 14.49
N ASN A 546 -20.63 -22.44 14.96
CA ASN A 546 -21.69 -23.14 14.22
C ASN A 546 -22.69 -22.18 13.54
N GLY A 547 -22.42 -20.87 13.56
CA GLY A 547 -23.27 -19.82 12.98
C GLY A 547 -24.43 -19.42 13.89
N VAL A 548 -24.30 -19.65 15.20
CA VAL A 548 -25.33 -19.35 16.20
C VAL A 548 -25.22 -17.89 16.65
N SER A 549 -26.36 -17.21 16.69
CA SER A 549 -26.46 -15.84 17.23
C SER A 549 -27.72 -15.68 18.04
N ARG A 550 -27.63 -14.96 19.16
CA ARG A 550 -28.73 -14.80 20.11
C ARG A 550 -28.73 -13.42 20.74
N ASN A 551 -29.90 -13.02 21.21
CA ASN A 551 -30.10 -11.88 22.09
C ASN A 551 -30.40 -12.37 23.51
N ILE A 552 -29.83 -11.72 24.53
CA ILE A 552 -29.99 -12.13 25.93
C ILE A 552 -31.44 -12.04 26.45
N ASN A 553 -32.26 -11.16 25.88
CA ASN A 553 -33.67 -10.96 26.25
C ASN A 553 -34.65 -11.53 25.21
N GLY A 554 -34.15 -12.06 24.09
CA GLY A 554 -34.98 -12.49 22.96
C GLY A 554 -35.48 -11.35 22.07
N ASP A 555 -34.89 -10.15 22.17
CA ASP A 555 -35.23 -9.02 21.29
C ASP A 555 -34.84 -9.31 19.84
N ILE A 556 -35.65 -8.82 18.88
CA ILE A 556 -35.34 -8.95 17.45
C ILE A 556 -34.20 -7.99 17.04
N ALA A 557 -33.48 -8.35 15.98
CA ALA A 557 -32.54 -7.42 15.35
C ALA A 557 -33.31 -6.39 14.50
N ILE A 558 -32.85 -5.14 14.52
CA ILE A 558 -33.51 -4.02 13.82
C ILE A 558 -32.58 -3.24 12.90
N THR A 559 -31.27 -3.34 13.11
CA THR A 559 -30.23 -2.70 12.28
C THR A 559 -29.38 -3.74 11.58
N PHE A 560 -28.63 -3.32 10.54
CA PHE A 560 -27.74 -4.24 9.82
C PHE A 560 -26.48 -4.61 10.62
N ALA A 561 -26.00 -3.77 11.54
CA ALA A 561 -24.70 -3.96 12.21
C ALA A 561 -24.66 -3.71 13.72
N ASN A 562 -25.54 -2.88 14.27
CA ASN A 562 -25.43 -2.39 15.64
C ASN A 562 -26.69 -2.79 16.43
N ASN A 563 -26.74 -4.03 16.90
CA ASN A 563 -27.87 -4.55 17.67
C ASN A 563 -27.47 -4.79 19.13
N GLN A 564 -28.19 -4.14 20.05
CA GLN A 564 -27.91 -4.19 21.49
C GLN A 564 -28.35 -5.54 22.09
N GLY A 565 -27.61 -6.06 23.06
CA GLY A 565 -27.88 -7.33 23.75
C GLY A 565 -27.60 -8.58 22.91
N TRP A 566 -27.09 -8.43 21.69
CA TRP A 566 -26.77 -9.53 20.78
C TRP A 566 -25.33 -10.03 20.92
N HIS A 567 -25.15 -11.32 20.67
CA HIS A 567 -23.86 -11.95 20.42
C HIS A 567 -23.92 -12.94 19.25
N ASP A 568 -22.76 -13.28 18.71
CA ASP A 568 -22.56 -14.34 17.73
C ASP A 568 -21.33 -15.19 18.06
N ASP A 569 -21.12 -16.26 17.30
CA ASP A 569 -20.00 -17.21 17.48
C ASP A 569 -18.86 -17.02 16.48
N ILE A 570 -18.78 -15.83 15.88
CA ILE A 570 -17.60 -15.41 15.12
C ILE A 570 -16.46 -15.14 16.10
N SER A 571 -15.23 -15.46 15.73
CA SER A 571 -14.05 -15.23 16.55
C SER A 571 -12.82 -15.02 15.69
N ASP A 572 -11.76 -14.52 16.30
CA ASP A 572 -10.42 -14.54 15.72
C ASP A 572 -9.36 -14.60 16.82
N GLY A 573 -8.14 -14.93 16.45
CA GLY A 573 -7.01 -14.76 17.35
C GLY A 573 -5.70 -15.41 16.92
N PRO A 574 -4.68 -15.31 17.78
CA PRO A 574 -3.32 -15.72 17.45
C PRO A 574 -3.18 -17.23 17.35
N VAL A 575 -2.41 -17.67 16.34
CA VAL A 575 -1.92 -19.04 16.14
C VAL A 575 -0.41 -19.02 16.29
N THR A 576 0.10 -19.74 17.29
CA THR A 576 1.53 -19.80 17.62
C THR A 576 1.97 -21.25 17.80
N ALA A 577 3.27 -21.51 17.74
CA ALA A 577 3.80 -22.85 17.95
C ALA A 577 5.17 -22.80 18.65
N GLU A 578 5.41 -23.79 19.51
CA GLU A 578 6.75 -24.14 19.97
C GLU A 578 7.28 -25.26 19.07
N VAL A 579 8.45 -25.05 18.46
CA VAL A 579 9.06 -25.99 17.52
C VAL A 579 10.48 -26.31 17.95
N GLU A 580 10.78 -27.60 18.10
CA GLU A 580 12.13 -28.12 18.28
C GLU A 580 12.47 -29.06 17.12
N TYR A 581 13.48 -28.69 16.34
CA TYR A 581 13.97 -29.43 15.18
C TYR A 581 15.41 -29.88 15.43
N GLU A 582 15.69 -31.18 15.30
CA GLU A 582 17.03 -31.75 15.54
C GLU A 582 17.65 -31.36 16.91
N GLY A 583 16.81 -31.18 17.94
CA GLY A 583 17.22 -30.78 19.29
C GLY A 583 17.40 -29.27 19.49
N VAL A 584 17.17 -28.45 18.47
CA VAL A 584 17.26 -26.99 18.51
C VAL A 584 15.85 -26.38 18.56
N LYS A 585 15.61 -25.50 19.55
CA LYS A 585 14.38 -24.70 19.59
C LYS A 585 14.47 -23.58 18.56
N LEU A 586 13.50 -23.52 17.67
CA LEU A 586 13.44 -22.52 16.61
C LEU A 586 12.62 -21.30 17.05
N GLN A 587 13.01 -20.11 16.61
CA GLN A 587 12.10 -18.97 16.59
C GLN A 587 11.04 -19.21 15.53
N VAL A 588 9.77 -19.03 15.87
CA VAL A 588 8.63 -19.30 15.00
C VAL A 588 7.87 -18.00 14.70
N ASP A 589 7.78 -17.64 13.42
CA ASP A 589 6.94 -16.53 12.98
C ASP A 589 5.46 -16.91 13.15
N PRO A 590 4.67 -16.13 13.93
CA PRO A 590 3.31 -16.50 14.29
C PRO A 590 2.33 -16.22 13.16
N ALA A 591 1.13 -16.80 13.27
CA ALA A 591 0.01 -16.58 12.38
C ALA A 591 -1.24 -16.11 13.15
N TRP A 592 -2.32 -15.85 12.42
CA TRP A 592 -3.63 -15.51 12.95
C TRP A 592 -4.69 -16.41 12.31
N VAL A 593 -5.81 -16.63 12.98
CA VAL A 593 -7.00 -17.27 12.40
C VAL A 593 -8.21 -16.36 12.54
N VAL A 594 -9.01 -16.26 11.48
CA VAL A 594 -10.24 -15.46 11.43
C VAL A 594 -11.41 -16.36 11.09
N CYS A 595 -12.44 -16.37 11.94
CA CYS A 595 -13.74 -16.95 11.63
C CYS A 595 -14.57 -15.95 10.85
N ALA A 596 -15.20 -16.40 9.79
CA ALA A 596 -16.04 -15.57 8.93
C ALA A 596 -17.43 -16.20 8.70
N PRO A 597 -18.38 -15.41 8.16
CA PRO A 597 -19.58 -15.94 7.55
C PRO A 597 -19.30 -17.04 6.51
N PRO A 598 -20.29 -17.89 6.18
CA PRO A 598 -20.15 -18.87 5.11
C PRO A 598 -19.80 -18.22 3.77
N ASP A 599 -19.16 -19.01 2.91
CA ASP A 599 -18.93 -18.65 1.52
C ASP A 599 -20.02 -19.30 0.67
N TYR A 600 -21.00 -18.50 0.24
CA TYR A 600 -22.10 -19.01 -0.57
C TYR A 600 -21.74 -19.13 -2.06
N ALA A 601 -20.53 -18.75 -2.47
CA ALA A 601 -20.01 -19.03 -3.80
C ALA A 601 -18.49 -19.31 -3.73
N PRO A 602 -18.08 -20.51 -3.24
CA PRO A 602 -16.70 -20.81 -2.84
C PRO A 602 -15.63 -20.68 -3.93
N MET A 603 -16.03 -20.74 -5.21
CA MET A 603 -15.12 -20.56 -6.35
C MET A 603 -15.04 -19.11 -6.84
N GLN A 604 -15.95 -18.25 -6.41
CA GLN A 604 -16.03 -16.87 -6.86
C GLN A 604 -15.07 -15.98 -6.09
N LYS A 605 -14.56 -14.95 -6.76
CA LYS A 605 -13.67 -13.94 -6.18
C LYS A 605 -14.19 -12.56 -6.53
N SER A 606 -13.99 -11.60 -5.62
CA SER A 606 -14.22 -10.19 -5.97
C SER A 606 -13.11 -9.69 -6.86
N VAL A 607 -13.38 -8.63 -7.64
CA VAL A 607 -12.41 -8.01 -8.54
C VAL A 607 -11.12 -7.61 -7.80
N ARG A 608 -11.26 -7.08 -6.58
CA ARG A 608 -10.16 -6.84 -5.64
C ARG A 608 -10.35 -7.73 -4.42
N THR A 609 -9.35 -8.57 -4.15
CA THR A 609 -9.34 -9.51 -3.03
C THR A 609 -8.54 -8.96 -1.86
N MET A 610 -8.67 -9.58 -0.68
CA MET A 610 -7.86 -9.19 0.49
C MET A 610 -6.36 -9.37 0.23
N TRP A 611 -5.98 -10.37 -0.60
CA TRP A 611 -4.60 -10.52 -1.05
C TRP A 611 -4.13 -9.30 -1.85
N ASP A 612 -4.91 -8.80 -2.82
CA ASP A 612 -4.56 -7.62 -3.63
C ASP A 612 -4.37 -6.38 -2.75
N LEU A 613 -5.28 -6.17 -1.80
CA LEU A 613 -5.25 -5.04 -0.87
C LEU A 613 -4.01 -5.10 0.02
N MET A 614 -3.81 -6.23 0.72
CA MET A 614 -2.69 -6.39 1.64
C MET A 614 -1.33 -6.35 0.93
N ARG A 615 -1.24 -6.89 -0.29
CA ARG A 615 -0.04 -6.79 -1.13
C ARG A 615 0.26 -5.33 -1.47
N SER A 616 -0.76 -4.55 -1.85
CA SER A 616 -0.59 -3.11 -2.08
C SER A 616 -0.14 -2.37 -0.83
N VAL A 617 -0.67 -2.71 0.35
CA VAL A 617 -0.24 -2.13 1.64
C VAL A 617 1.22 -2.47 1.92
N ALA A 618 1.61 -3.74 1.78
CA ALA A 618 2.97 -4.19 2.02
C ALA A 618 3.99 -3.53 1.08
N VAL A 619 3.64 -3.34 -0.20
CA VAL A 619 4.48 -2.61 -1.15
C VAL A 619 4.59 -1.13 -0.77
N ASN A 620 3.48 -0.47 -0.47
CA ASN A 620 3.47 0.95 -0.09
C ASN A 620 4.24 1.22 1.21
N ALA A 621 4.21 0.26 2.15
CA ALA A 621 4.95 0.32 3.41
C ALA A 621 6.42 -0.11 3.28
N GLY A 622 6.90 -0.50 2.09
CA GLY A 622 8.26 -0.97 1.86
C GLY A 622 8.56 -2.35 2.47
N MET A 623 7.53 -3.11 2.88
CA MET A 623 7.67 -4.48 3.39
C MET A 623 7.84 -5.51 2.27
N LEU A 624 7.31 -5.22 1.08
CA LEU A 624 7.55 -5.97 -0.15
C LEU A 624 8.12 -5.06 -1.23
N THR A 625 9.05 -5.57 -2.02
CA THR A 625 9.54 -4.88 -3.19
C THR A 625 8.44 -4.84 -4.26
N ARG A 626 8.14 -3.65 -4.78
CA ARG A 626 7.28 -3.51 -5.95
C ARG A 626 7.96 -4.17 -7.16
N PRO A 627 7.31 -5.11 -7.87
CA PRO A 627 7.83 -5.63 -9.13
C PRO A 627 8.14 -4.51 -10.12
N ALA A 628 9.26 -4.62 -10.84
CA ALA A 628 9.64 -3.65 -11.85
C ALA A 628 8.60 -3.59 -12.98
N ARG A 629 8.12 -4.76 -13.43
CA ARG A 629 7.07 -4.95 -14.44
C ARG A 629 6.02 -5.92 -13.90
N PRO A 630 4.71 -5.69 -14.16
CA PRO A 630 3.67 -6.65 -13.80
C PRO A 630 3.71 -7.89 -14.70
N SER A 631 3.32 -9.03 -14.13
CA SER A 631 2.98 -10.25 -14.87
C SER A 631 1.60 -10.11 -15.50
N PHE A 632 1.45 -10.42 -16.80
CA PHE A 632 0.13 -10.45 -17.40
C PHE A 632 -0.74 -11.51 -16.74
N LYS A 633 -0.21 -12.72 -16.55
CA LYS A 633 -0.93 -13.86 -15.98
C LYS A 633 -1.35 -13.64 -14.53
N HIS A 634 -0.48 -13.06 -13.71
CA HIS A 634 -0.70 -13.01 -12.26
C HIS A 634 -1.18 -11.65 -11.73
N ASP A 635 -0.90 -10.55 -12.43
CA ASP A 635 -1.22 -9.20 -11.95
C ASP A 635 -2.30 -8.49 -12.78
N ILE A 636 -2.44 -8.79 -14.08
CA ILE A 636 -3.37 -8.09 -14.99
C ILE A 636 -4.61 -8.93 -15.29
N LEU A 637 -4.43 -10.13 -15.85
CA LEU A 637 -5.50 -11.01 -16.29
C LEU A 637 -6.54 -11.29 -15.18
N PRO A 638 -6.16 -11.54 -13.91
CA PRO A 638 -7.13 -11.81 -12.86
C PRO A 638 -8.12 -10.65 -12.61
N ILE A 639 -7.76 -9.39 -12.88
CA ILE A 639 -8.67 -8.24 -12.73
C ILE A 639 -9.88 -8.41 -13.67
N PHE A 640 -9.62 -8.86 -14.91
CA PHE A 640 -10.62 -9.03 -15.95
C PHE A 640 -11.40 -10.34 -15.79
N GLU A 641 -10.72 -11.45 -15.51
CA GLU A 641 -11.37 -12.76 -15.28
C GLU A 641 -12.36 -12.69 -14.13
N ARG A 642 -11.99 -12.07 -13.01
CA ARG A 642 -12.87 -11.93 -11.85
C ARG A 642 -14.11 -11.09 -12.14
N MET A 643 -14.06 -10.11 -13.04
CA MET A 643 -15.28 -9.40 -13.48
C MET A 643 -16.21 -10.32 -14.27
N THR A 644 -15.66 -11.15 -15.16
CA THR A 644 -16.44 -12.15 -15.90
C THR A 644 -17.00 -13.24 -15.00
N ASP A 645 -16.24 -13.74 -14.03
CA ASP A 645 -16.67 -14.82 -13.15
C ASP A 645 -17.82 -14.43 -12.22
N LEU A 646 -17.94 -13.14 -11.88
CA LEU A 646 -19.09 -12.60 -11.15
C LEU A 646 -20.44 -12.78 -11.87
N GLN A 647 -20.47 -13.21 -13.14
CA GLN A 647 -21.69 -13.59 -13.86
C GLN A 647 -22.53 -14.65 -13.13
N TRP A 648 -21.90 -15.49 -12.32
CA TRP A 648 -22.59 -16.60 -11.64
C TRP A 648 -23.39 -16.15 -10.42
N VAL A 649 -23.16 -14.93 -9.96
CA VAL A 649 -23.65 -14.41 -8.66
C VAL A 649 -24.32 -13.04 -8.74
N ASN A 650 -24.28 -12.37 -9.89
CA ASN A 650 -24.96 -11.10 -10.13
C ASN A 650 -25.40 -10.97 -11.59
N ALA A 651 -26.67 -10.60 -11.81
CA ALA A 651 -27.26 -10.55 -13.14
C ALA A 651 -26.68 -9.42 -14.03
N GLY A 652 -26.28 -8.28 -13.45
CA GLY A 652 -25.66 -7.20 -14.21
C GLY A 652 -24.26 -7.56 -14.72
N PHE A 653 -23.46 -8.24 -13.88
CA PHE A 653 -22.18 -8.81 -14.34
C PHE A 653 -22.38 -9.88 -15.41
N ALA A 654 -23.43 -10.72 -15.30
CA ALA A 654 -23.76 -11.70 -16.32
C ALA A 654 -24.09 -11.06 -17.68
N ALA A 655 -24.88 -9.99 -17.68
CA ALA A 655 -25.26 -9.27 -18.89
C ALA A 655 -24.07 -8.55 -19.56
N GLY A 656 -23.15 -7.98 -18.78
CA GLY A 656 -22.00 -7.23 -19.30
C GLY A 656 -20.79 -8.09 -19.68
N PHE A 657 -20.43 -9.04 -18.81
CA PHE A 657 -19.17 -9.78 -18.88
C PHE A 657 -19.32 -11.30 -18.99
N GLY A 658 -20.53 -11.84 -18.84
CA GLY A 658 -20.77 -13.28 -18.82
C GLY A 658 -20.52 -14.00 -20.15
N PHE A 659 -20.85 -15.30 -20.19
CA PHE A 659 -20.71 -16.10 -21.40
C PHE A 659 -21.42 -15.47 -22.59
N LYS A 660 -20.69 -15.29 -23.70
CA LYS A 660 -21.11 -14.56 -24.92
C LYS A 660 -21.55 -13.10 -24.73
N ALA A 661 -21.37 -12.51 -23.56
CA ALA A 661 -21.58 -11.08 -23.35
C ALA A 661 -20.48 -10.24 -24.03
N PRO A 662 -20.69 -8.93 -24.25
CA PRO A 662 -19.74 -8.07 -24.96
C PRO A 662 -18.31 -8.06 -24.39
N PHE A 663 -18.17 -8.28 -23.07
CA PHE A 663 -16.89 -8.21 -22.36
C PHE A 663 -16.48 -9.54 -21.70
N ASN A 664 -16.71 -10.68 -22.37
CA ASN A 664 -16.28 -11.98 -21.87
C ASN A 664 -14.75 -12.16 -21.89
N TYR A 665 -14.06 -11.64 -20.87
CA TYR A 665 -12.59 -11.65 -20.81
C TYR A 665 -11.96 -13.01 -20.53
N THR A 666 -12.78 -14.03 -20.24
CA THR A 666 -12.30 -15.42 -20.09
C THR A 666 -12.15 -16.14 -21.43
N SER A 667 -12.59 -15.54 -22.55
CA SER A 667 -12.40 -16.14 -23.88
C SER A 667 -10.95 -16.05 -24.35
N GLU A 668 -10.52 -17.04 -25.13
CA GLU A 668 -9.15 -17.07 -25.67
C GLU A 668 -8.84 -15.87 -26.57
N GLU A 669 -9.83 -15.35 -27.28
CA GLU A 669 -9.69 -14.13 -28.08
C GLU A 669 -9.34 -12.92 -27.21
N TRP A 670 -10.02 -12.75 -26.07
CA TRP A 670 -9.76 -11.65 -25.15
C TRP A 670 -8.41 -11.81 -24.45
N LYS A 671 -8.08 -13.01 -23.95
CA LYS A 671 -6.77 -13.28 -23.32
C LYS A 671 -5.62 -12.96 -24.27
N ALA A 672 -5.72 -13.36 -25.54
CA ALA A 672 -4.72 -13.05 -26.56
C ALA A 672 -4.57 -11.54 -26.82
N LYS A 673 -5.69 -10.79 -26.87
CA LYS A 673 -5.67 -9.32 -27.04
C LYS A 673 -5.08 -8.60 -25.84
N LEU A 674 -5.51 -8.96 -24.63
CA LEU A 674 -5.08 -8.32 -23.38
C LEU A 674 -3.61 -8.62 -23.07
N GLY A 675 -3.13 -9.82 -23.40
CA GLY A 675 -1.76 -10.27 -23.17
C GLY A 675 -0.73 -9.81 -24.20
N ASN A 676 -1.15 -9.13 -25.27
CA ASN A 676 -0.25 -8.69 -26.33
C ASN A 676 0.38 -7.32 -26.00
N PRO A 677 1.71 -7.22 -25.79
CA PRO A 677 2.37 -5.96 -25.43
C PRO A 677 2.58 -5.01 -26.62
N SER A 678 2.32 -5.46 -27.86
CA SER A 678 2.54 -4.67 -29.07
C SER A 678 1.85 -3.30 -29.03
N PRO A 679 2.47 -2.24 -29.60
CA PRO A 679 1.81 -0.95 -29.80
C PRO A 679 0.49 -1.03 -30.57
N ALA A 680 0.26 -2.08 -31.37
CA ALA A 680 -0.99 -2.31 -32.10
C ALA A 680 -2.22 -2.39 -31.18
N TYR A 681 -2.04 -2.85 -29.94
CA TYR A 681 -3.12 -2.97 -28.95
C TYR A 681 -3.08 -1.87 -27.89
N LYS A 682 -2.17 -0.89 -27.99
CA LYS A 682 -2.02 0.19 -26.99
C LYS A 682 -3.33 0.94 -26.77
N GLU A 683 -4.03 1.32 -27.83
CA GLU A 683 -5.29 2.07 -27.71
C GLU A 683 -6.42 1.20 -27.14
N LEU A 684 -6.48 -0.10 -27.46
CA LEU A 684 -7.41 -1.02 -26.80
C LEU A 684 -7.16 -1.05 -25.29
N ARG A 685 -5.91 -1.26 -24.88
CA ARG A 685 -5.54 -1.29 -23.46
C ARG A 685 -5.85 0.04 -22.77
N ARG A 686 -5.57 1.17 -23.42
CA ARG A 686 -5.91 2.50 -22.90
C ARG A 686 -7.42 2.67 -22.71
N THR A 687 -8.23 2.32 -23.70
CA THR A 687 -9.69 2.38 -23.59
C THR A 687 -10.21 1.53 -22.45
N LEU A 688 -9.71 0.31 -22.29
CA LEU A 688 -10.09 -0.56 -21.17
C LEU A 688 -9.64 0.00 -19.81
N SER A 689 -8.40 0.49 -19.69
CA SER A 689 -7.88 1.13 -18.48
C SER A 689 -8.73 2.34 -18.05
N ASN A 690 -9.20 3.15 -19.02
CA ASN A 690 -10.06 4.30 -18.76
C ASN A 690 -11.45 3.96 -18.24
N ASN A 691 -11.90 2.70 -18.35
CA ASN A 691 -13.15 2.26 -17.73
C ASN A 691 -12.99 2.00 -16.22
N PHE A 692 -11.76 1.86 -15.70
CA PHE A 692 -11.54 1.68 -14.27
C PHE A 692 -11.59 3.00 -13.51
N ARG A 693 -12.35 3.01 -12.41
CA ARG A 693 -12.52 4.15 -11.53
C ARG A 693 -11.19 4.54 -10.88
N ARG A 694 -10.92 5.84 -10.84
CA ARG A 694 -9.83 6.48 -10.09
C ARG A 694 -10.40 7.61 -9.24
N TYR A 695 -9.76 7.91 -8.11
CA TYR A 695 -10.11 9.10 -7.32
C TYR A 695 -9.81 10.39 -8.11
N GLY A 696 -10.56 11.46 -7.85
CA GLY A 696 -10.55 12.72 -8.61
C GLY A 696 -11.80 12.99 -9.46
N GLN A 697 -12.81 12.11 -9.43
CA GLN A 697 -14.14 12.35 -10.02
C GLN A 697 -15.26 12.10 -8.99
N PRO A 698 -16.32 12.93 -8.93
CA PRO A 698 -17.44 12.69 -8.02
C PRO A 698 -18.11 11.34 -8.28
N GLY A 699 -18.26 10.51 -7.24
CA GLY A 699 -18.78 9.15 -7.39
C GLY A 699 -20.20 9.07 -7.95
N ALA A 700 -21.01 10.12 -7.73
CA ALA A 700 -22.36 10.23 -8.27
C ALA A 700 -22.43 10.28 -9.81
N GLN A 701 -21.33 10.62 -10.50
CA GLN A 701 -21.27 10.73 -11.97
C GLN A 701 -20.58 9.52 -12.64
N ALA A 702 -20.18 8.52 -11.84
CA ALA A 702 -19.24 7.49 -12.23
C ALA A 702 -19.70 6.07 -11.85
N ALA A 703 -21.00 5.82 -11.69
CA ALA A 703 -21.55 4.48 -11.40
C ALA A 703 -21.22 3.44 -12.48
N GLN A 704 -21.06 3.89 -13.72
CA GLN A 704 -20.71 3.11 -14.90
C GLN A 704 -19.25 2.64 -14.96
N LEU A 705 -18.34 3.26 -14.20
CA LEU A 705 -16.94 2.85 -14.16
C LEU A 705 -16.75 1.58 -13.35
N TRP A 706 -15.74 0.80 -13.74
CA TRP A 706 -15.37 -0.46 -13.12
C TRP A 706 -14.51 -0.27 -11.86
N PRO A 707 -14.62 -1.19 -10.88
CA PRO A 707 -15.62 -2.27 -10.82
C PRO A 707 -17.02 -1.72 -10.49
N TRP A 708 -18.09 -2.41 -10.91
CA TRP A 708 -19.49 -2.08 -10.59
C TRP A 708 -19.87 -2.49 -9.15
N LEU A 709 -19.00 -2.15 -8.21
CA LEU A 709 -19.15 -2.41 -6.79
C LEU A 709 -19.36 -1.10 -6.03
N TYR A 710 -20.22 -1.13 -5.00
CA TYR A 710 -20.34 -0.04 -4.04
C TYR A 710 -19.03 0.17 -3.28
N GLY A 711 -18.81 1.38 -2.78
CA GLY A 711 -17.62 1.78 -2.03
C GLY A 711 -17.94 2.11 -0.58
N ASP A 712 -16.89 2.43 0.19
CA ASP A 712 -16.96 2.61 1.64
C ASP A 712 -17.92 3.71 2.08
N ALA A 713 -18.08 4.76 1.28
CA ALA A 713 -18.89 5.94 1.61
C ALA A 713 -20.23 5.96 0.85
N LEU A 714 -20.76 4.80 0.48
CA LEU A 714 -22.07 4.68 -0.15
C LEU A 714 -23.15 5.40 0.68
N SER A 715 -23.85 6.32 0.02
CA SER A 715 -25.06 6.96 0.53
C SER A 715 -26.17 6.98 -0.51
N ILE A 716 -27.42 6.91 -0.05
CA ILE A 716 -28.63 7.10 -0.84
C ILE A 716 -29.54 8.13 -0.14
N PRO A 717 -29.84 9.28 -0.78
CA PRO A 717 -29.30 9.73 -2.07
C PRO A 717 -27.76 9.95 -2.02
N PRO A 718 -27.07 9.94 -3.18
CA PRO A 718 -25.62 10.08 -3.23
C PRO A 718 -25.18 11.49 -2.79
N THR A 719 -24.11 11.55 -2.00
CA THR A 719 -23.56 12.81 -1.43
C THR A 719 -22.45 13.42 -2.29
N GLY A 720 -22.10 12.79 -3.41
CA GLY A 720 -21.00 13.22 -4.29
C GLY A 720 -19.62 12.70 -3.90
N SER A 721 -19.51 11.90 -2.82
CA SER A 721 -18.24 11.27 -2.42
C SER A 721 -17.61 10.46 -3.56
N GLU A 722 -16.29 10.58 -3.73
CA GLU A 722 -15.52 9.76 -4.67
C GLU A 722 -15.45 8.28 -4.24
N ARG A 723 -15.82 7.97 -2.98
CA ARG A 723 -15.88 6.64 -2.39
C ARG A 723 -17.30 6.05 -2.35
N GLN A 724 -18.24 6.65 -3.09
CA GLN A 724 -19.57 6.07 -3.34
C GLN A 724 -19.47 4.65 -3.93
N HIS A 725 -18.43 4.40 -4.73
CA HIS A 725 -18.17 3.15 -5.44
C HIS A 725 -16.68 2.75 -5.30
N SER A 726 -16.38 1.45 -5.38
CA SER A 726 -15.03 0.94 -5.13
C SER A 726 -14.04 1.19 -6.26
N THR A 727 -12.74 1.13 -5.96
CA THR A 727 -11.65 1.21 -6.95
C THR A 727 -10.66 0.08 -6.71
N LEU A 728 -9.85 -0.25 -7.71
CA LEU A 728 -8.74 -1.20 -7.57
C LEU A 728 -7.70 -0.69 -6.55
N SER A 729 -6.78 -1.56 -6.12
CA SER A 729 -5.68 -1.11 -5.26
C SER A 729 -4.75 -0.16 -6.03
N ALA A 730 -4.02 0.69 -5.30
CA ALA A 730 -3.02 1.58 -5.91
C ALA A 730 -1.98 0.81 -6.74
N LEU A 731 -1.58 -0.38 -6.26
CA LEU A 731 -0.67 -1.26 -6.98
C LEU A 731 -1.28 -1.76 -8.29
N GLN A 732 -2.52 -2.27 -8.28
CA GLN A 732 -3.23 -2.73 -9.47
C GLN A 732 -3.41 -1.59 -10.50
N LEU A 733 -3.79 -0.39 -10.07
CA LEU A 733 -3.90 0.77 -10.96
C LEU A 733 -2.55 1.12 -11.60
N SER A 734 -1.46 1.11 -10.83
CA SER A 734 -0.11 1.37 -11.37
C SER A 734 0.37 0.28 -12.34
N PHE A 735 -0.15 -0.94 -12.21
CA PHE A 735 0.11 -2.03 -13.14
C PHE A 735 -0.72 -1.90 -14.41
N LEU A 736 -1.99 -1.45 -14.32
CA LEU A 736 -2.77 -1.09 -15.49
C LEU A 736 -2.12 0.05 -16.28
N ASP A 737 -1.52 1.04 -15.61
CA ASP A 737 -0.80 2.13 -16.29
C ASP A 737 0.41 1.63 -17.11
N GLN A 738 1.22 0.73 -16.56
CA GLN A 738 2.30 0.08 -17.31
C GLN A 738 1.78 -0.85 -18.41
N TRP A 739 0.70 -1.60 -18.12
CA TRP A 739 0.07 -2.49 -19.09
C TRP A 739 -0.39 -1.72 -20.33
N VAL A 740 -0.99 -0.54 -20.18
CA VAL A 740 -1.34 0.33 -21.31
C VAL A 740 -0.13 0.62 -22.20
N GLU A 741 1.01 0.97 -21.60
CA GLU A 741 2.25 1.26 -22.33
C GLU A 741 2.91 0.03 -22.97
N GLY A 742 2.41 -1.18 -22.70
CA GLY A 742 3.03 -2.43 -23.16
C GLY A 742 4.21 -2.87 -22.29
N ASP A 743 4.39 -2.23 -21.13
CA ASP A 743 5.49 -2.50 -20.21
C ASP A 743 5.12 -3.57 -19.18
N PHE A 744 4.88 -4.79 -19.65
CA PHE A 744 4.55 -5.94 -18.81
C PHE A 744 5.16 -7.23 -19.34
N THR A 745 5.28 -8.24 -18.47
CA THR A 745 5.73 -9.57 -18.87
C THR A 745 4.54 -10.33 -19.46
N ALA A 746 4.57 -10.62 -20.76
CA ALA A 746 3.56 -11.41 -21.46
C ALA A 746 3.80 -12.91 -21.24
N ASP A 747 3.47 -13.39 -20.03
CA ASP A 747 3.79 -14.72 -19.51
C ASP A 747 2.60 -15.69 -19.47
N TYR A 748 1.47 -15.32 -20.05
CA TYR A 748 0.34 -16.23 -20.22
C TYR A 748 0.62 -17.22 -21.35
N ILE A 749 0.54 -18.51 -21.02
CA ILE A 749 0.61 -19.62 -21.98
C ILE A 749 -0.70 -20.39 -21.82
N ASP A 750 -1.43 -20.56 -22.93
CA ASP A 750 -2.67 -21.33 -22.95
C ASP A 750 -2.39 -22.79 -22.52
N PRO A 751 -2.99 -23.27 -21.41
CA PRO A 751 -2.82 -24.64 -20.95
C PRO A 751 -3.30 -25.70 -21.95
N ALA A 752 -4.25 -25.36 -22.85
CA ALA A 752 -4.70 -26.25 -23.90
C ALA A 752 -3.60 -26.49 -24.95
N ILE A 753 -2.70 -25.53 -25.15
CA ILE A 753 -1.56 -25.63 -26.06
C ILE A 753 -0.34 -26.22 -25.35
N CYS A 754 -0.11 -25.85 -24.09
CA CYS A 754 0.98 -26.36 -23.28
C CYS A 754 0.48 -26.84 -21.91
N PRO A 755 0.14 -28.14 -21.76
CA PRO A 755 -0.35 -28.69 -20.50
C PRO A 755 0.62 -28.52 -19.33
N HIS A 756 1.93 -28.38 -19.60
CA HIS A 756 2.94 -28.13 -18.58
C HIS A 756 2.91 -26.70 -18.00
N ALA A 757 2.12 -25.79 -18.60
CA ALA A 757 1.89 -24.44 -18.09
C ALA A 757 0.71 -24.37 -17.09
N ALA A 758 -0.02 -25.47 -16.88
CA ALA A 758 -1.13 -25.54 -15.93
C ALA A 758 -0.63 -25.27 -14.50
N GLU A 759 -1.35 -24.42 -13.77
CA GLU A 759 -1.01 -24.12 -12.38
C GLU A 759 -1.36 -25.29 -11.45
N PRO A 760 -0.60 -25.48 -10.36
CA PRO A 760 -0.96 -26.43 -9.33
C PRO A 760 -2.35 -26.11 -8.73
N ASP A 761 -3.24 -27.10 -8.77
CA ASP A 761 -4.58 -27.09 -8.16
C ASP A 761 -4.58 -27.63 -6.71
N ASP A 762 -3.41 -28.06 -6.23
CA ASP A 762 -3.17 -28.64 -4.90
C ASP A 762 -1.81 -28.14 -4.38
N ILE A 763 -1.75 -27.81 -3.09
CA ILE A 763 -0.54 -27.26 -2.46
C ILE A 763 0.62 -28.26 -2.45
N ASP A 764 0.35 -29.57 -2.36
CA ASP A 764 1.38 -30.60 -2.33
C ASP A 764 2.06 -30.78 -3.71
N LYS A 765 1.49 -30.19 -4.78
CA LYS A 765 2.11 -30.11 -6.12
C LYS A 765 3.01 -28.88 -6.30
N VAL A 766 2.98 -27.93 -5.37
CA VAL A 766 3.78 -26.70 -5.42
C VAL A 766 5.16 -26.99 -4.82
N PRO A 767 6.27 -26.49 -5.41
CA PRO A 767 7.59 -26.62 -4.81
C PRO A 767 7.62 -26.08 -3.37
N VAL A 768 8.29 -26.77 -2.45
CA VAL A 768 8.32 -26.40 -1.02
C VAL A 768 8.76 -24.96 -0.78
N ALA A 769 9.69 -24.45 -1.58
CA ALA A 769 10.16 -23.06 -1.51
C ALA A 769 9.08 -22.02 -1.86
N GLU A 770 8.01 -22.41 -2.55
CA GLU A 770 6.92 -21.54 -2.99
C GLU A 770 5.62 -21.77 -2.20
N GLN A 771 5.49 -22.92 -1.52
CA GLN A 771 4.29 -23.28 -0.75
C GLN A 771 3.87 -22.21 0.28
N PRO A 772 4.76 -21.56 1.04
CA PRO A 772 4.35 -20.54 2.01
C PRO A 772 3.62 -19.34 1.37
N ASP A 773 4.14 -18.81 0.27
CA ASP A 773 3.52 -17.70 -0.44
C ASP A 773 2.23 -18.14 -1.13
N MET A 774 2.21 -19.38 -1.67
CA MET A 774 1.02 -19.98 -2.25
C MET A 774 -0.11 -20.12 -1.22
N LEU A 775 0.17 -20.64 -0.02
CA LEU A 775 -0.80 -20.76 1.08
C LEU A 775 -1.33 -19.39 1.50
N THR A 776 -0.45 -18.40 1.58
CA THR A 776 -0.84 -17.01 1.90
C THR A 776 -1.83 -16.47 0.88
N ARG A 777 -1.53 -16.65 -0.42
CA ARG A 777 -2.44 -16.24 -1.50
C ARG A 777 -3.72 -17.06 -1.51
N GLY A 778 -3.64 -18.39 -1.40
CA GLY A 778 -4.80 -19.29 -1.38
C GLY A 778 -5.81 -18.95 -0.29
N ALA A 779 -5.34 -18.57 0.91
CA ALA A 779 -6.23 -18.17 2.00
C ALA A 779 -6.90 -16.79 1.75
N LEU A 780 -6.15 -15.83 1.18
CA LEU A 780 -6.58 -14.42 1.11
C LEU A 780 -7.24 -14.02 -0.23
N ASP A 781 -7.02 -14.77 -1.31
CA ASP A 781 -7.62 -14.50 -2.63
C ASP A 781 -9.13 -14.76 -2.64
N PHE A 782 -9.62 -15.50 -1.63
CA PHE A 782 -11.03 -15.77 -1.41
C PHE A 782 -11.66 -14.88 -0.31
N CYS A 783 -10.97 -13.82 0.12
CA CYS A 783 -11.54 -12.82 1.03
C CYS A 783 -11.81 -11.50 0.29
N LEU A 784 -12.84 -10.77 0.73
CA LEU A 784 -13.22 -9.50 0.12
C LEU A 784 -12.38 -8.34 0.64
N ALA A 785 -12.16 -7.32 -0.21
CA ALA A 785 -11.45 -6.08 0.14
C ALA A 785 -12.26 -4.80 -0.12
N ASP A 786 -13.53 -4.93 -0.51
CA ASP A 786 -14.42 -3.85 -0.95
C ASP A 786 -15.87 -4.27 -0.85
N ALA A 787 -16.82 -3.38 -0.57
CA ALA A 787 -16.64 -2.16 0.24
C ALA A 787 -16.32 -2.54 1.70
N PHE A 788 -15.66 -1.65 2.45
CA PHE A 788 -15.60 -1.80 3.91
C PHE A 788 -16.79 -1.11 4.58
N HIS A 789 -17.97 -1.72 4.44
CA HIS A 789 -19.23 -1.23 5.01
C HIS A 789 -20.11 -2.26 5.75
N PRO A 790 -19.59 -3.02 6.75
CA PRO A 790 -18.19 -3.11 7.14
C PRO A 790 -17.36 -4.08 6.27
N GLY A 791 -17.98 -4.94 5.46
CA GLY A 791 -17.32 -6.04 4.74
C GLY A 791 -17.83 -7.39 5.21
N CYS A 792 -17.29 -8.52 4.72
CA CYS A 792 -17.73 -9.86 5.12
C CYS A 792 -16.80 -10.53 6.15
N GLU A 793 -15.56 -10.84 5.77
CA GLU A 793 -14.62 -11.56 6.66
C GLU A 793 -13.91 -10.61 7.64
N MET A 794 -13.47 -9.46 7.11
CA MET A 794 -12.61 -8.47 7.76
C MET A 794 -12.97 -7.09 7.21
N THR A 795 -12.41 -6.02 7.80
CA THR A 795 -12.74 -4.63 7.42
C THR A 795 -11.52 -3.72 7.29
N TRP A 796 -11.76 -2.41 7.15
CA TRP A 796 -10.81 -1.37 6.80
C TRP A 796 -9.49 -1.31 7.61
N PRO A 797 -9.38 -1.74 8.90
CA PRO A 797 -8.07 -1.75 9.56
C PRO A 797 -7.04 -2.57 8.78
N MET A 798 -7.47 -3.61 8.06
CA MET A 798 -6.58 -4.45 7.24
C MET A 798 -5.89 -3.67 6.10
N ARG A 799 -6.36 -2.47 5.71
CA ARG A 799 -5.64 -1.63 4.74
C ARG A 799 -4.61 -0.68 5.36
N THR A 800 -4.35 -0.80 6.66
CA THR A 800 -3.38 0.03 7.37
C THR A 800 -2.12 -0.76 7.70
N ALA A 801 -0.96 -0.23 7.32
CA ALA A 801 0.34 -0.89 7.55
C ALA A 801 0.61 -1.22 9.04
N GLY A 802 0.07 -0.42 9.96
CA GLY A 802 0.23 -0.60 11.40
C GLY A 802 -0.38 -1.89 11.97
N MET A 803 -1.24 -2.57 11.21
CA MET A 803 -1.77 -3.90 11.58
C MET A 803 -0.74 -5.02 11.46
N TYR A 804 0.39 -4.78 10.79
CA TYR A 804 1.30 -5.84 10.35
C TYR A 804 2.70 -5.70 10.96
N MET A 805 3.32 -6.83 11.29
CA MET A 805 4.73 -6.91 11.71
C MET A 805 5.67 -7.38 10.58
N ALA A 806 5.10 -8.00 9.55
CA ALA A 806 5.75 -8.40 8.30
C ALA A 806 4.64 -8.52 7.23
N PRO A 807 4.96 -8.66 5.92
CA PRO A 807 3.94 -8.84 4.89
C PRO A 807 2.93 -9.91 5.28
N PHE A 808 1.64 -9.56 5.27
CA PHE A 808 0.52 -10.43 5.63
C PHE A 808 0.51 -11.01 7.06
N ARG A 809 1.48 -10.68 7.93
CA ARG A 809 1.53 -11.15 9.32
C ARG A 809 1.01 -10.09 10.28
N ILE A 810 -0.11 -10.38 10.92
CA ILE A 810 -0.72 -9.50 11.94
C ILE A 810 0.28 -9.25 13.06
N LYS A 811 0.35 -8.00 13.51
CA LYS A 811 1.15 -7.57 14.65
C LYS A 811 0.43 -8.01 15.93
N HIS A 812 1.03 -8.92 16.69
CA HIS A 812 0.47 -9.35 17.99
C HIS A 812 0.74 -8.28 19.06
N ALA A 813 -0.19 -8.11 20.00
CA ALA A 813 0.01 -7.24 21.15
C ALA A 813 1.08 -7.82 22.12
N ASP A 814 1.86 -6.92 22.74
CA ASP A 814 2.89 -7.31 23.71
C ASP A 814 2.30 -7.91 24.99
N LYS A 815 2.71 -9.12 25.34
CA LYS A 815 2.21 -9.86 26.52
C LYS A 815 2.49 -9.18 27.88
N GLY A 816 3.40 -8.21 27.93
CA GLY A 816 3.86 -7.58 29.17
C GLY A 816 3.13 -6.30 29.57
N ILE A 817 2.19 -5.80 28.75
CA ILE A 817 1.51 -4.53 29.02
C ILE A 817 0.03 -4.80 29.25
N CYS A 818 -0.40 -4.79 30.53
CA CYS A 818 -1.81 -4.93 30.87
C CYS A 818 -2.57 -3.69 30.37
N LYS A 819 -3.34 -3.85 29.29
CA LYS A 819 -4.14 -2.80 28.67
C LYS A 819 -5.56 -3.31 28.51
N ASP A 820 -6.53 -2.48 28.87
CA ASP A 820 -7.89 -2.69 28.40
C ASP A 820 -7.89 -2.50 26.87
N THR A 821 -8.12 -3.58 26.16
CA THR A 821 -8.15 -3.61 24.68
C THR A 821 -9.57 -3.53 24.13
N THR A 822 -10.56 -3.41 25.02
CA THR A 822 -11.99 -3.35 24.70
C THR A 822 -12.57 -1.94 24.87
N TYR A 823 -11.84 -1.03 25.55
CA TYR A 823 -12.30 0.33 25.83
C TYR A 823 -11.23 1.39 25.54
N TYR A 824 -11.55 2.32 24.64
CA TYR A 824 -10.72 3.46 24.26
C TYR A 824 -11.44 4.82 24.51
N GLY A 825 -12.45 4.83 25.37
CA GLY A 825 -13.32 5.98 25.64
C GLY A 825 -14.77 5.76 25.23
N ALA A 826 -15.62 6.76 25.44
CA ALA A 826 -17.06 6.67 25.14
C ALA A 826 -17.37 6.59 23.62
N GLN A 827 -16.43 7.02 22.79
CA GLN A 827 -16.50 6.97 21.32
C GLN A 827 -15.12 6.63 20.75
N ILE A 828 -15.09 6.10 19.52
CA ILE A 828 -13.88 5.89 18.74
C ILE A 828 -13.90 6.78 17.48
N ASN A 829 -12.74 7.36 17.14
CA ASN A 829 -12.59 8.26 16.00
C ASN A 829 -11.13 8.24 15.46
N GLY A 830 -10.83 9.15 14.51
CA GLY A 830 -9.50 9.30 13.90
C GLY A 830 -8.35 9.53 14.89
N ASP A 831 -8.59 10.22 16.00
CA ASP A 831 -7.57 10.46 17.03
C ASP A 831 -7.25 9.17 17.80
N THR A 832 -8.27 8.36 18.10
CA THR A 832 -8.10 7.10 18.83
C THR A 832 -7.34 6.05 18.02
N ILE A 833 -7.66 5.92 16.72
CA ILE A 833 -7.11 4.85 15.88
C ILE A 833 -5.63 5.09 15.52
N THR A 834 -5.17 6.34 15.64
CA THR A 834 -3.77 6.74 15.38
C THR A 834 -2.88 6.71 16.62
N LEU A 835 -3.42 6.38 17.80
CA LEU A 835 -2.63 6.22 19.02
C LEU A 835 -1.60 5.09 18.85
N ALA A 836 -0.36 5.32 19.27
CA ALA A 836 0.72 4.32 19.22
C ALA A 836 0.37 3.02 19.97
N GLN A 837 -0.43 3.14 21.04
CA GLN A 837 -0.98 2.01 21.80
C GLN A 837 -2.48 1.80 21.54
N GLY A 838 -2.98 2.38 20.46
CA GLY A 838 -4.36 2.29 20.01
C GLY A 838 -4.72 0.95 19.37
N PRO A 839 -5.97 0.80 18.92
CA PRO A 839 -6.50 -0.48 18.43
C PRO A 839 -5.89 -0.95 17.11
N ILE A 840 -5.18 -0.09 16.37
CA ILE A 840 -4.48 -0.45 15.14
C ILE A 840 -2.98 -0.62 15.43
N LEU A 841 -2.31 0.43 15.91
CA LEU A 841 -0.85 0.47 16.02
C LEU A 841 -0.30 -0.33 17.23
N GLY A 842 -1.13 -0.56 18.25
CA GLY A 842 -0.74 -1.20 19.52
C GLY A 842 -0.56 -2.72 19.46
N GLY A 843 -0.84 -3.34 18.31
CA GLY A 843 -0.90 -4.79 18.15
C GLY A 843 -2.27 -5.37 18.50
N GLN A 844 -2.55 -6.54 17.95
CA GLN A 844 -3.84 -7.21 18.03
C GLN A 844 -3.87 -8.27 19.13
N VAL A 845 -5.04 -8.42 19.74
CA VAL A 845 -5.39 -9.46 20.71
C VAL A 845 -6.47 -10.37 20.11
N ALA A 846 -6.74 -11.53 20.71
CA ALA A 846 -7.84 -12.39 20.28
C ALA A 846 -9.17 -11.58 20.22
N GLY A 847 -9.92 -11.75 19.13
CA GLY A 847 -11.12 -10.96 18.81
C GLY A 847 -10.84 -9.58 18.18
N GLY A 848 -9.56 -9.19 18.05
CA GLY A 848 -9.14 -7.86 17.60
C GLY A 848 -9.42 -7.56 16.13
N ILE A 849 -9.52 -8.60 15.29
CA ILE A 849 -9.76 -8.46 13.85
C ILE A 849 -11.27 -8.38 13.53
N THR A 850 -12.11 -9.16 14.21
CA THR A 850 -13.55 -9.28 13.91
C THR A 850 -14.44 -8.34 14.73
N ARG A 851 -13.91 -7.69 15.78
CA ARG A 851 -14.65 -6.74 16.65
C ARG A 851 -15.35 -5.60 15.91
N TRP A 852 -14.82 -5.22 14.75
CA TRP A 852 -15.32 -4.12 13.93
C TRP A 852 -16.58 -4.47 13.12
N MET A 853 -16.87 -5.77 12.97
CA MET A 853 -17.93 -6.26 12.09
C MET A 853 -19.31 -6.09 12.72
N ALA A 854 -20.34 -6.34 11.92
CA ALA A 854 -21.74 -6.37 12.37
C ALA A 854 -21.98 -7.41 13.48
N ILE A 855 -22.89 -7.07 14.39
CA ILE A 855 -23.40 -7.96 15.42
C ILE A 855 -24.94 -8.02 15.37
N PRO A 856 -25.54 -9.20 15.11
CA PRO A 856 -24.87 -10.43 14.63
C PRO A 856 -24.51 -10.34 13.13
N TRP A 857 -23.59 -11.17 12.64
CA TRP A 857 -23.12 -11.11 11.24
C TRP A 857 -24.22 -11.37 10.18
N GLN A 858 -25.25 -12.12 10.53
CA GLN A 858 -26.36 -12.51 9.64
C GLN A 858 -27.16 -11.28 9.17
N THR A 859 -27.32 -10.26 10.02
CA THR A 859 -28.06 -9.05 9.65
C THR A 859 -27.34 -8.28 8.57
N ASP A 860 -26.00 -8.27 8.58
CA ASP A 860 -25.20 -7.65 7.52
C ASP A 860 -25.27 -8.44 6.21
N THR A 861 -25.20 -9.77 6.29
CA THR A 861 -25.33 -10.66 5.12
C THR A 861 -26.65 -10.44 4.39
N ALA A 862 -27.78 -10.42 5.10
CA ALA A 862 -29.09 -10.16 4.51
C ALA A 862 -29.28 -8.71 4.01
N SER A 863 -28.40 -7.81 4.43
CA SER A 863 -28.35 -6.40 4.01
C SER A 863 -27.33 -6.15 2.89
N CYS A 864 -26.53 -7.14 2.50
CA CYS A 864 -25.61 -7.04 1.37
C CYS A 864 -26.38 -7.29 0.06
N ARG A 865 -26.75 -6.21 -0.65
CA ARG A 865 -27.58 -6.29 -1.86
C ARG A 865 -27.01 -5.47 -3.00
N ASP A 866 -27.74 -5.49 -4.10
CA ASP A 866 -27.49 -4.84 -5.37
C ASP A 866 -28.58 -3.82 -5.74
N GLY A 867 -28.27 -2.92 -6.68
CA GLY A 867 -29.28 -2.12 -7.38
C GLY A 867 -30.14 -1.23 -6.49
N TYR A 868 -29.60 -0.70 -5.39
CA TYR A 868 -30.35 0.16 -4.47
C TYR A 868 -30.92 1.44 -5.12
N THR A 869 -30.34 1.86 -6.25
CA THR A 869 -30.80 2.94 -7.11
C THR A 869 -31.17 2.38 -8.48
N PRO A 870 -32.39 1.87 -8.67
CA PRO A 870 -32.77 1.10 -9.86
C PRO A 870 -32.81 1.94 -11.15
N ASP A 871 -32.81 3.27 -11.05
CA ASP A 871 -32.81 4.19 -12.20
C ASP A 871 -31.57 4.05 -13.10
N TYR A 872 -30.45 3.57 -12.56
CA TYR A 872 -29.23 3.29 -13.33
C TYR A 872 -29.27 1.86 -13.91
N ASP A 873 -29.37 0.86 -13.04
CA ASP A 873 -29.49 -0.55 -13.38
C ASP A 873 -30.15 -1.28 -12.18
N PRO A 874 -31.06 -2.25 -12.40
CA PRO A 874 -31.73 -2.94 -11.30
C PRO A 874 -30.80 -3.89 -10.52
N TYR A 875 -29.64 -4.28 -11.06
CA TYR A 875 -28.71 -5.24 -10.47
C TYR A 875 -27.34 -4.64 -10.13
N LEU A 876 -27.11 -3.38 -10.48
CA LEU A 876 -25.83 -2.71 -10.30
C LEU A 876 -26.02 -1.27 -9.80
N PRO A 877 -25.05 -0.74 -9.02
CA PRO A 877 -23.89 -1.45 -8.46
C PRO A 877 -24.28 -2.48 -7.38
N THR A 878 -23.33 -3.29 -6.91
CA THR A 878 -23.54 -4.30 -5.87
C THR A 878 -22.47 -4.26 -4.78
N PHE A 879 -22.75 -4.77 -3.57
CA PHE A 879 -21.76 -4.89 -2.50
C PHE A 879 -20.79 -6.06 -2.73
N TRP A 880 -21.21 -7.29 -2.41
CA TRP A 880 -20.31 -8.44 -2.25
C TRP A 880 -20.81 -9.72 -2.93
N PRO A 881 -21.12 -9.71 -4.25
CA PRO A 881 -21.76 -10.84 -4.92
C PRO A 881 -20.92 -12.13 -4.84
N ALA A 882 -19.59 -12.03 -4.78
CA ALA A 882 -18.71 -13.20 -4.66
C ALA A 882 -18.89 -14.00 -3.37
N ARG A 883 -19.36 -13.40 -2.27
CA ARG A 883 -19.61 -14.11 -1.00
C ARG A 883 -21.07 -14.19 -0.64
N VAL A 884 -21.82 -13.16 -0.99
CA VAL A 884 -23.27 -13.03 -0.78
C VAL A 884 -23.91 -12.82 -2.16
N PRO A 885 -24.22 -13.91 -2.89
CA PRO A 885 -24.82 -13.81 -4.22
C PRO A 885 -26.10 -12.96 -4.20
N ASN A 886 -26.32 -12.18 -5.26
CA ASN A 886 -27.56 -11.40 -5.41
C ASN A 886 -28.55 -12.15 -6.29
N ASN A 887 -28.09 -12.61 -7.46
CA ASN A 887 -28.89 -13.34 -8.42
C ASN A 887 -28.13 -14.57 -8.93
N ILE A 888 -28.81 -15.71 -9.00
CA ILE A 888 -28.19 -17.01 -9.30
C ILE A 888 -28.95 -17.73 -10.41
N LEU A 889 -28.25 -18.65 -11.11
CA LEU A 889 -28.91 -19.70 -11.88
C LEU A 889 -29.38 -20.77 -10.88
N ASN A 890 -30.69 -20.97 -10.74
CA ASN A 890 -31.24 -21.98 -9.82
C ASN A 890 -31.30 -23.37 -10.50
N VAL A 891 -31.56 -24.42 -9.70
CA VAL A 891 -31.59 -25.81 -10.20
C VAL A 891 -32.64 -26.01 -11.29
N ALA A 892 -33.86 -25.49 -11.13
CA ALA A 892 -34.93 -25.67 -12.12
C ALA A 892 -34.57 -25.06 -13.48
N ARG A 893 -33.98 -23.85 -13.50
CA ARG A 893 -33.55 -23.19 -14.75
C ARG A 893 -32.31 -23.85 -15.35
N TYR A 894 -31.42 -24.37 -14.52
CA TYR A 894 -30.30 -25.18 -14.98
C TYR A 894 -30.81 -26.45 -15.70
N GLU A 895 -31.75 -27.18 -15.10
CA GLU A 895 -32.34 -28.38 -15.71
C GLU A 895 -33.01 -28.08 -17.05
N GLU A 896 -33.72 -26.96 -17.16
CA GLU A 896 -34.27 -26.48 -18.44
C GLU A 896 -33.16 -26.17 -19.47
N ALA A 897 -32.10 -25.47 -19.07
CA ALA A 897 -31.01 -25.08 -19.97
C ALA A 897 -30.28 -26.30 -20.57
N ILE A 898 -30.05 -27.34 -19.78
CA ILE A 898 -29.35 -28.54 -20.25
C ILE A 898 -30.26 -29.57 -20.92
N ASN A 899 -31.58 -29.39 -20.90
CA ASN A 899 -32.52 -30.37 -21.44
C ASN A 899 -32.57 -30.34 -22.99
N PRO A 900 -32.06 -31.38 -23.69
CA PRO A 900 -32.00 -31.38 -25.15
C PRO A 900 -33.38 -31.54 -25.81
N ALA A 901 -34.44 -31.87 -25.05
CA ALA A 901 -35.80 -31.98 -25.57
C ALA A 901 -36.51 -30.62 -25.70
N LEU A 902 -35.99 -29.57 -25.07
CA LEU A 902 -36.51 -28.21 -25.21
C LEU A 902 -35.94 -27.53 -26.44
N ASP A 903 -36.66 -26.55 -26.98
CA ASP A 903 -36.15 -25.77 -28.10
C ASP A 903 -34.90 -24.95 -27.67
N PRO A 904 -33.93 -24.74 -28.59
CA PRO A 904 -32.68 -24.05 -28.24
C PRO A 904 -32.89 -22.65 -27.65
N GLN A 905 -33.92 -21.93 -28.09
CA GLN A 905 -34.20 -20.59 -27.60
C GLN A 905 -34.66 -20.63 -26.13
N THR A 906 -35.58 -21.51 -25.78
CA THR A 906 -36.02 -21.74 -24.39
C THR A 906 -34.84 -22.11 -23.49
N ARG A 907 -33.90 -22.93 -23.97
CA ARG A 907 -32.71 -23.32 -23.20
C ARG A 907 -31.80 -22.13 -22.92
N VAL A 908 -31.58 -21.27 -23.92
CA VAL A 908 -30.83 -20.01 -23.77
C VAL A 908 -31.56 -19.03 -22.86
N GLU A 909 -32.88 -18.92 -22.97
CA GLU A 909 -33.72 -18.11 -22.08
C GLU A 909 -33.62 -18.58 -20.63
N ALA A 910 -33.66 -19.91 -20.39
CA ALA A 910 -33.49 -20.51 -19.07
C ALA A 910 -32.11 -20.22 -18.47
N PHE A 911 -31.03 -20.37 -19.26
CA PHE A 911 -29.67 -20.04 -18.82
C PHE A 911 -29.50 -18.56 -18.42
N ASN A 912 -30.11 -17.66 -19.19
CA ASN A 912 -30.00 -16.23 -18.94
C ASN A 912 -30.92 -15.75 -17.81
N TYR A 913 -31.93 -16.52 -17.43
CA TYR A 913 -32.82 -16.19 -16.31
C TYR A 913 -32.08 -16.30 -14.97
N ARG A 914 -32.15 -15.26 -14.14
CA ARG A 914 -31.54 -15.23 -12.80
C ARG A 914 -32.59 -15.05 -11.72
N SER A 915 -32.54 -15.89 -10.69
CA SER A 915 -33.38 -15.80 -9.49
C SER A 915 -32.70 -15.02 -8.38
N ASP A 916 -33.45 -14.23 -7.63
CA ASP A 916 -32.92 -13.55 -6.45
C ASP A 916 -32.56 -14.57 -5.35
N TRP A 917 -31.32 -14.49 -4.87
CA TRP A 917 -30.76 -15.45 -3.92
C TRP A 917 -31.49 -15.43 -2.57
N LEU A 918 -31.91 -14.26 -2.09
CA LEU A 918 -32.63 -14.08 -0.84
C LEU A 918 -34.07 -14.65 -0.88
N ASP A 919 -34.61 -14.96 -2.06
CA ASP A 919 -35.95 -15.55 -2.14
C ASP A 919 -36.02 -16.95 -1.50
N ALA A 920 -34.87 -17.62 -1.35
CA ALA A 920 -34.75 -18.89 -0.63
C ALA A 920 -34.90 -18.77 0.91
N LEU A 921 -34.93 -17.55 1.49
CA LEU A 921 -35.18 -17.37 2.91
C LEU A 921 -36.64 -17.69 3.28
N PRO A 922 -36.90 -18.60 4.24
CA PRO A 922 -38.26 -18.82 4.72
C PRO A 922 -38.72 -17.63 5.57
N LEU A 923 -39.91 -17.09 5.27
CA LEU A 923 -40.50 -15.98 6.03
C LEU A 923 -41.65 -16.44 6.95
N TYR A 924 -42.02 -17.72 6.93
CA TYR A 924 -43.01 -18.31 7.85
C TYR A 924 -44.34 -17.53 7.92
N GLY A 925 -44.85 -17.07 6.78
CA GLY A 925 -46.10 -16.29 6.69
C GLY A 925 -45.96 -14.81 7.03
N GLN A 926 -44.77 -14.33 7.41
CA GLN A 926 -44.51 -12.91 7.60
C GLN A 926 -44.45 -12.16 6.25
N PRO A 927 -44.85 -10.88 6.20
CA PRO A 927 -44.59 -10.04 5.05
C PRO A 927 -43.08 -9.94 4.77
N ALA A 928 -42.71 -9.77 3.50
CA ALA A 928 -41.31 -9.68 3.06
C ALA A 928 -40.67 -8.31 3.34
N THR A 929 -40.70 -7.88 4.60
CA THR A 929 -40.03 -6.66 5.06
C THR A 929 -38.54 -6.91 5.26
N TYR A 930 -37.76 -5.84 5.23
CA TYR A 930 -36.33 -5.87 5.57
C TYR A 930 -36.09 -6.51 6.95
N THR A 931 -36.81 -6.08 7.98
CA THR A 931 -36.67 -6.62 9.34
C THR A 931 -36.99 -8.12 9.40
N ALA A 932 -38.01 -8.58 8.69
CA ALA A 932 -38.33 -10.01 8.63
C ALA A 932 -37.22 -10.82 7.97
N GLN A 933 -36.58 -10.30 6.92
CA GLN A 933 -35.50 -10.97 6.20
C GLN A 933 -34.22 -11.06 7.04
N ILE A 934 -33.78 -9.98 7.70
CA ILE A 934 -32.58 -10.04 8.55
C ILE A 934 -32.76 -10.99 9.74
N ASN A 935 -33.96 -11.05 10.34
CA ASN A 935 -34.24 -12.00 11.43
C ASN A 935 -34.43 -13.43 10.93
N SER A 936 -34.96 -13.63 9.72
CA SER A 936 -35.00 -14.95 9.08
C SER A 936 -33.58 -15.48 8.82
N MET A 937 -32.66 -14.64 8.35
CA MET A 937 -31.26 -15.02 8.14
C MET A 937 -30.60 -15.56 9.41
N ILE A 938 -30.86 -14.95 10.58
CA ILE A 938 -30.29 -15.39 11.87
C ILE A 938 -30.54 -16.88 12.15
N THR A 939 -31.72 -17.38 11.77
CA THR A 939 -32.13 -18.77 12.04
C THR A 939 -32.06 -19.71 10.84
N ASN A 940 -31.84 -19.18 9.63
CA ASN A 940 -31.95 -19.93 8.38
C ASN A 940 -30.80 -19.68 7.40
N PHE A 941 -29.68 -19.12 7.87
CA PHE A 941 -28.51 -18.83 7.03
C PHE A 941 -28.07 -20.08 6.24
N ASP A 942 -28.14 -21.25 6.89
CA ASP A 942 -27.74 -22.52 6.30
C ASP A 942 -28.71 -23.05 5.25
N LYS A 943 -29.90 -22.48 5.06
CA LYS A 943 -30.88 -22.92 4.06
C LYS A 943 -30.64 -22.34 2.67
N LEU A 944 -29.93 -21.22 2.59
CA LEU A 944 -29.68 -20.47 1.36
C LEU A 944 -28.87 -21.25 0.34
N ALA A 945 -28.97 -20.87 -0.93
CA ALA A 945 -28.24 -21.54 -2.00
C ALA A 945 -26.72 -21.35 -1.86
N VAL A 946 -25.96 -22.43 -2.05
CA VAL A 946 -24.52 -22.37 -2.31
C VAL A 946 -24.31 -22.54 -3.82
N VAL A 947 -23.59 -21.62 -4.45
CA VAL A 947 -23.27 -21.66 -5.88
C VAL A 947 -22.13 -22.65 -6.12
N GLN A 948 -22.43 -23.68 -6.92
CA GLN A 948 -21.56 -24.83 -7.16
C GLN A 948 -21.44 -25.12 -8.66
N GLY A 949 -20.30 -25.65 -9.09
CA GLY A 949 -20.10 -26.07 -10.47
C GLY A 949 -20.99 -27.26 -10.84
N ARG A 950 -21.54 -27.24 -12.05
CA ARG A 950 -22.27 -28.34 -12.69
C ARG A 950 -21.88 -28.45 -14.17
N PRO A 951 -21.93 -29.65 -14.77
CA PRO A 951 -21.74 -29.82 -16.21
C PRO A 951 -22.74 -28.95 -16.99
N GLY A 952 -22.30 -28.34 -18.09
CA GLY A 952 -23.19 -27.63 -19.00
C GLY A 952 -23.84 -28.55 -20.04
N ALA A 953 -24.41 -27.95 -21.09
CA ALA A 953 -24.90 -28.70 -22.23
C ALA A 953 -23.75 -29.02 -23.19
N ALA A 954 -23.32 -30.28 -23.22
CA ALA A 954 -22.26 -30.71 -24.14
C ALA A 954 -22.66 -30.45 -25.61
N ASP A 955 -21.70 -30.00 -26.41
CA ASP A 955 -21.83 -29.74 -27.85
C ASP A 955 -22.87 -28.67 -28.24
N ASP A 956 -23.27 -27.80 -27.31
CA ASP A 956 -24.13 -26.65 -27.60
C ASP A 956 -23.33 -25.35 -27.63
N ALA A 957 -23.11 -24.80 -28.82
CA ALA A 957 -22.32 -23.58 -28.97
C ALA A 957 -22.94 -22.37 -28.28
N ASP A 958 -24.25 -22.36 -27.98
CA ASP A 958 -24.97 -21.24 -27.35
C ASP A 958 -25.05 -21.32 -25.82
N LEU A 959 -24.53 -22.39 -25.23
CA LEU A 959 -24.45 -22.58 -23.79
C LEU A 959 -23.01 -22.93 -23.37
N PRO A 960 -22.58 -22.57 -22.15
CA PRO A 960 -21.25 -22.92 -21.68
C PRO A 960 -21.15 -24.42 -21.32
N ASP A 961 -19.97 -25.01 -21.54
CA ASP A 961 -19.66 -26.41 -21.19
C ASP A 961 -19.68 -26.69 -19.68
N THR A 962 -19.59 -25.65 -18.86
CA THR A 962 -19.72 -25.70 -17.41
C THR A 962 -20.57 -24.54 -16.92
N MET A 963 -21.48 -24.81 -15.99
CA MET A 963 -22.33 -23.81 -15.35
C MET A 963 -22.06 -23.76 -13.84
N GLN A 964 -22.39 -22.65 -13.20
CA GLN A 964 -22.50 -22.62 -11.73
C GLN A 964 -23.94 -22.37 -11.31
N VAL A 965 -24.43 -23.25 -10.43
CA VAL A 965 -25.83 -23.39 -10.05
C VAL A 965 -25.95 -23.18 -8.55
N GLY A 966 -26.91 -22.37 -8.12
CA GLY A 966 -27.23 -22.19 -6.71
C GLY A 966 -28.09 -23.33 -6.19
N ILE A 967 -27.58 -24.07 -5.20
CA ILE A 967 -28.20 -25.27 -4.65
C ILE A 967 -28.62 -25.00 -3.21
N THR A 968 -29.93 -24.98 -2.96
CA THR A 968 -30.50 -24.81 -1.62
C THR A 968 -30.40 -26.10 -0.80
N ALA A 969 -30.67 -26.01 0.51
CA ALA A 969 -30.77 -27.19 1.35
C ALA A 969 -31.89 -28.16 0.92
N GLU A 970 -32.96 -27.65 0.29
CA GLU A 970 -34.04 -28.48 -0.24
C GLU A 970 -33.62 -29.20 -1.53
N ASP A 971 -33.01 -28.47 -2.46
CA ASP A 971 -32.53 -29.04 -3.73
C ASP A 971 -31.51 -30.15 -3.48
N HIS A 972 -30.58 -29.93 -2.55
CA HIS A 972 -29.58 -30.94 -2.16
C HIS A 972 -30.21 -32.24 -1.65
N ARG A 973 -31.25 -32.16 -0.80
CA ARG A 973 -31.95 -33.36 -0.30
C ARG A 973 -32.68 -34.10 -1.43
N LYS A 974 -33.22 -33.40 -2.42
CA LYS A 974 -33.82 -34.02 -3.61
C LYS A 974 -32.76 -34.69 -4.49
N GLY A 975 -31.61 -34.03 -4.68
CA GLY A 975 -30.47 -34.58 -5.41
C GLY A 975 -29.97 -35.91 -4.82
N LEU A 976 -29.70 -35.95 -3.51
CA LEU A 976 -29.29 -37.18 -2.82
C LEU A 976 -30.31 -38.33 -2.93
N ALA A 977 -31.61 -38.01 -2.88
CA ALA A 977 -32.67 -39.01 -3.05
C ALA A 977 -32.67 -39.62 -4.47
N SER A 978 -32.39 -38.80 -5.49
CA SER A 978 -32.27 -39.28 -6.88
C SER A 978 -31.03 -40.15 -7.10
N GLU A 979 -29.89 -39.83 -6.48
CA GLU A 979 -28.67 -40.66 -6.57
C GLU A 979 -28.85 -42.02 -5.88
N THR A 980 -29.55 -42.06 -4.74
CA THR A 980 -29.82 -43.31 -4.01
C THR A 980 -30.82 -44.25 -4.68
N GLU A 981 -31.78 -43.75 -5.47
CA GLU A 981 -32.64 -44.60 -6.30
C GLU A 981 -31.86 -45.32 -7.43
N THR A 982 -30.73 -44.76 -7.88
CA THR A 982 -29.90 -45.32 -8.95
C THR A 982 -29.05 -46.54 -8.57
N THR A 983 -29.04 -46.97 -7.31
CA THR A 983 -28.18 -48.09 -6.84
C THR A 983 -28.93 -49.36 -6.47
N ALA A 984 -30.27 -49.39 -6.49
CA ALA A 984 -31.03 -50.58 -6.08
C ALA A 984 -31.40 -51.54 -7.24
N GLN A 985 -31.41 -51.10 -8.50
CA GLN A 985 -31.79 -51.95 -9.64
C GLN A 985 -30.96 -51.58 -10.87
N GLY A 986 -29.86 -52.30 -11.12
CA GLY A 986 -28.91 -52.05 -12.20
C GLY A 986 -29.48 -52.12 -13.63
N LYS A 987 -30.23 -51.10 -14.04
CA LYS A 987 -30.49 -50.72 -15.43
C LYS A 987 -30.24 -49.23 -15.56
N LEU A 988 -29.28 -48.87 -16.42
CA LEU A 988 -29.11 -47.51 -16.92
C LEU A 988 -30.42 -47.08 -17.58
N GLN A 989 -31.14 -46.16 -16.95
CA GLN A 989 -32.06 -45.30 -17.69
C GLN A 989 -31.28 -44.08 -18.15
N THR A 990 -31.30 -43.83 -19.45
CA THR A 990 -30.66 -42.64 -20.03
C THR A 990 -31.49 -41.40 -19.70
N ILE A 991 -30.86 -40.22 -19.65
CA ILE A 991 -31.55 -38.91 -19.45
C ILE A 991 -32.73 -38.74 -20.44
N ALA A 992 -32.67 -39.39 -21.61
CA ALA A 992 -33.75 -39.44 -22.60
C ALA A 992 -35.01 -40.21 -22.15
N GLU A 993 -34.91 -41.18 -21.24
CA GLU A 993 -36.06 -41.98 -20.75
C GLU A 993 -36.81 -41.28 -19.60
N LEU A 994 -36.12 -40.45 -18.79
CA LEU A 994 -36.75 -39.59 -17.79
C LEU A 994 -37.56 -38.46 -18.43
N ALA A 995 -37.13 -37.94 -19.58
CA ALA A 995 -37.85 -36.94 -20.36
C ALA A 995 -39.17 -37.47 -20.97
N ALA A 996 -39.33 -38.78 -21.16
CA ALA A 996 -40.51 -39.38 -21.78
C ALA A 996 -41.70 -39.57 -20.80
N ASN A 997 -41.46 -39.54 -19.48
CA ASN A 997 -42.52 -39.71 -18.47
C ASN A 997 -43.16 -38.39 -18.01
N LEU A 998 -42.72 -37.26 -18.55
CA LEU A 998 -43.30 -35.93 -18.35
C LEU A 998 -44.03 -35.49 -19.63
N VAL A 999 -45.11 -36.18 -19.98
CA VAL A 999 -46.05 -35.70 -21.00
C VAL A 999 -47.04 -34.74 -20.35
N PRO A 1000 -47.15 -33.48 -20.78
CA PRO A 1000 -48.25 -32.60 -20.37
C PRO A 1000 -49.54 -33.03 -21.06
N SER A 1001 -50.67 -32.93 -20.35
CA SER A 1001 -52.02 -33.14 -20.89
C SER A 1001 -52.26 -32.25 -22.13
N PRO A 1002 -52.88 -32.77 -23.21
CA PRO A 1002 -53.04 -32.04 -24.46
C PRO A 1002 -54.29 -31.15 -24.41
N ASP A 1003 -54.25 -30.08 -23.64
CA ASP A 1003 -55.24 -29.00 -23.72
C ASP A 1003 -54.51 -27.68 -24.00
N GLY A 1004 -54.20 -27.46 -25.27
CA GLY A 1004 -53.74 -26.19 -25.79
C GLY A 1004 -54.81 -25.12 -25.61
N ARG A 1005 -54.66 -24.30 -24.57
CA ARG A 1005 -55.27 -22.97 -24.48
C ARG A 1005 -54.26 -22.02 -23.84
N ASP A 1006 -54.04 -20.91 -24.55
CA ASP A 1006 -53.33 -19.70 -24.12
C ASP A 1006 -53.31 -19.50 -22.60
N ALA A 1007 -52.23 -19.92 -21.95
CA ALA A 1007 -51.86 -19.41 -20.65
C ALA A 1007 -50.94 -18.22 -20.89
N ALA A 1008 -51.44 -17.03 -20.56
CA ALA A 1008 -50.70 -15.79 -20.60
C ALA A 1008 -49.27 -15.97 -20.08
N ARG A 1009 -48.30 -15.48 -20.85
CA ARG A 1009 -46.90 -15.32 -20.44
C ARG A 1009 -46.87 -14.75 -19.01
N PRO A 1010 -46.15 -15.35 -18.05
CA PRO A 1010 -46.07 -14.74 -16.74
C PRO A 1010 -45.37 -13.40 -16.90
N VAL A 1011 -46.14 -12.35 -16.65
CA VAL A 1011 -45.64 -11.04 -16.22
C VAL A 1011 -44.52 -11.27 -15.21
N MET A 1012 -43.39 -10.57 -15.35
CA MET A 1012 -42.28 -10.58 -14.38
C MET A 1012 -42.84 -10.74 -12.97
N ALA A 1013 -42.68 -11.93 -12.38
CA ALA A 1013 -43.12 -12.15 -11.01
C ALA A 1013 -42.37 -11.13 -10.16
N THR A 1014 -43.10 -10.23 -9.50
CA THR A 1014 -42.52 -9.26 -8.58
C THR A 1014 -41.67 -10.00 -7.56
N SER A 1015 -40.36 -9.79 -7.57
CA SER A 1015 -39.43 -10.41 -6.62
C SER A 1015 -39.85 -10.11 -5.19
N ARG A 1016 -39.95 -11.17 -4.37
CA ARG A 1016 -40.37 -11.05 -2.97
C ARG A 1016 -39.29 -10.36 -2.13
N SER A 1017 -38.02 -10.48 -2.50
CA SER A 1017 -36.89 -9.94 -1.73
C SER A 1017 -36.57 -8.46 -2.00
N ARG A 1018 -37.09 -7.87 -3.09
CA ARG A 1018 -36.76 -6.51 -3.55
C ARG A 1018 -37.70 -5.37 -3.08
N VAL A 1019 -38.34 -5.53 -1.92
CA VAL A 1019 -39.27 -4.49 -1.39
C VAL A 1019 -38.50 -3.35 -0.70
N ASP A 1020 -38.63 -2.13 -1.23
CA ASP A 1020 -38.19 -0.83 -0.67
C ASP A 1020 -36.73 -0.76 -0.15
N LEU A 1021 -35.77 -0.98 -1.05
CA LEU A 1021 -34.33 -1.09 -0.73
C LEU A 1021 -33.70 0.26 -0.29
N GLY A 1022 -34.25 1.41 -0.72
CA GLY A 1022 -33.63 2.73 -0.53
C GLY A 1022 -33.74 3.32 0.88
N VAL A 1023 -34.57 2.75 1.75
CA VAL A 1023 -34.83 3.22 3.13
C VAL A 1023 -34.11 2.42 4.22
N ILE A 1024 -33.25 1.47 3.84
CA ILE A 1024 -32.50 0.71 4.85
C ILE A 1024 -31.36 1.54 5.44
N GLU A 1025 -31.17 1.44 6.75
CA GLU A 1025 -30.11 2.16 7.49
C GLU A 1025 -28.70 1.93 6.93
N LYS A 1026 -28.47 0.79 6.26
CA LYS A 1026 -27.17 0.50 5.64
C LYS A 1026 -26.78 1.57 4.60
N VAL A 1027 -27.74 2.18 3.90
CA VAL A 1027 -27.50 3.11 2.78
C VAL A 1027 -28.09 4.52 2.99
N SER A 1028 -29.01 4.73 3.94
CA SER A 1028 -29.78 6.00 4.09
C SER A 1028 -29.21 7.02 5.10
N ARG A 1029 -27.92 6.94 5.46
CA ARG A 1029 -27.37 7.57 6.69
C ARG A 1029 -27.26 9.09 6.68
N PHE A 1030 -27.09 9.71 5.51
CA PHE A 1030 -26.94 11.17 5.40
C PHE A 1030 -28.27 11.91 5.17
N ALA A 1031 -29.42 11.23 5.29
CA ALA A 1031 -30.74 11.81 5.01
C ALA A 1031 -31.23 12.84 6.07
N VAL A 1032 -30.45 13.12 7.12
CA VAL A 1032 -30.84 14.02 8.20
C VAL A 1032 -30.38 15.45 7.89
N ASN A 1033 -31.00 16.12 6.91
CA ASN A 1033 -31.08 17.61 6.81
C ASN A 1033 -31.85 18.18 5.60
N PHE A 1034 -32.69 17.42 4.90
CA PHE A 1034 -33.55 18.01 3.87
C PHE A 1034 -34.87 18.57 4.45
N PRO A 1035 -35.33 19.76 4.01
CA PRO A 1035 -36.61 20.33 4.45
C PRO A 1035 -37.77 19.35 4.22
N LYS A 1036 -38.76 19.39 5.11
CA LYS A 1036 -39.95 18.51 5.12
C LYS A 1036 -40.85 18.62 3.87
N ASP A 1037 -40.50 19.46 2.90
CA ASP A 1037 -41.39 19.87 1.82
C ASP A 1037 -41.25 18.99 0.55
N LEU A 1038 -40.49 17.89 0.63
CA LEU A 1038 -40.36 16.89 -0.44
C LEU A 1038 -40.56 15.46 0.10
N LYS A 1039 -41.73 15.20 0.69
CA LYS A 1039 -42.26 13.85 0.89
C LYS A 1039 -43.63 13.72 0.23
#